data_AF-Q8EIZ3-F1
#
_entry.id   AF-Q8EIZ3-F1
#
_cell.length_a   1.000
_cell.length_b   1.000
_cell.length_c   1.000
_cell.angle_alpha   90.00
_cell.angle_beta   90.00
_cell.angle_gamma   90.00
#
_symmetry.space_group_name_H-M   'P 1'
#
loop_
_entity.id
_entity.type
_entity.pdbx_description
1 polymer ?
#
loop_
_entity_poly.entity_id
_entity_poly.type
_entity_poly.pdbx_seq_one_letter_code
_entity_poly.pdbx_strand_id
1 'polypeptide(L)'
;MATSPTPISRDSLKIFKPELLGSSNEAGGQRTNNAVQSGQINELFDAISDIDHAQSSIEIAKAFPTLYTNDTGKLKQAHVFFSEPPVDPLVNVFMIESPALNDASRMTDMKEIIESSVTAGELIREGGPGFLVNQNSFSSDYLQSSYRFNDRDYWKTTYLTVGQVICITVEYTGVENADWPRKTHFCKVIGTRIVNGEVGTVVFSPPIPFATPWASLQVNGQTKCTKLRLSNTASPLKFHGVTRLTAVANGVNLAVGATQLSLLPAITTILPKPGNTIVGGSENGDATVSQVIRKVISQPASKGTYSYTFTTPDLLTDDNGLVAVSTVPTASMGGYNSYIQSVTVGTGNITVTLNSNVNFNNVTTASLFYVSSYKYSIYSSASPFPANKQLTVGSIKGRAVFADANYAAQNVYERVSSEGATGRLYDGTELLATINYLTGAVTKQVVSRGDFTLTYAGLVESSAAAAAGDSVAKFTLAVPNPLLESFYVQVERISDRALISASANAQGVVAGSGIAGSINNGIVELTFSAPVDLTTLRYDISDQVRQLPPAEIYGLNPLRIPNDGIVNMFRQWGTVALSHSQVQQVTATPGTVYNIRQNAAFSDITDANGASLWTSGNTHFTVNKAAGTVTINSDFAGFAAPFVLTDVISELALVSSFTSNAIVLAKPLSREYPIGATVASVQILGDLQARVGQVRDMTAWANNWDVDGDQATGNYNAVDYPIEVKNNTAVNEDWALIMTSDSAFRCVGRRLGQISSGDTFNDFAPINPVTNSPYFVLRKGGWGGGWQTGEVLRFPTFAASKPIMLLRNVQVGHSQITKDKAVLSFFGNES
;
A
#
# COMPACT_ATOMS: atom_id res chain seq x y z
N MET A 1 9.59 -39.82 -37.05
CA MET A 1 10.51 -38.76 -37.51
C MET A 1 10.20 -37.52 -36.70
N ALA A 2 11.07 -37.13 -35.76
CA ALA A 2 10.92 -35.86 -35.07
C ALA A 2 11.17 -34.75 -36.10
N THR A 3 10.13 -34.00 -36.44
CA THR A 3 10.28 -32.74 -37.18
C THR A 3 11.18 -31.84 -36.34
N SER A 4 12.25 -31.31 -36.93
CA SER A 4 13.09 -30.30 -36.26
C SER A 4 12.20 -29.21 -35.65
N PRO A 5 12.49 -28.74 -34.42
CA PRO A 5 11.68 -27.72 -33.77
C PRO A 5 11.58 -26.50 -34.69
N THR A 6 10.37 -25.96 -34.81
CA THR A 6 10.08 -24.73 -35.53
C THR A 6 10.81 -23.60 -34.81
N PRO A 7 11.67 -22.81 -35.49
CA PRO A 7 12.33 -21.68 -34.85
C PRO A 7 11.30 -20.74 -34.21
N ILE A 8 11.50 -20.40 -32.94
CA ILE A 8 10.58 -19.50 -32.23
C ILE A 8 10.80 -18.08 -32.77
N SER A 9 9.81 -17.58 -33.50
CA SER A 9 9.84 -16.23 -34.10
C SER A 9 8.80 -15.31 -33.45
N ARG A 10 8.78 -14.02 -33.83
CA ARG A 10 7.77 -13.06 -33.35
C ARG A 10 6.34 -13.54 -33.62
N ASP A 11 6.09 -14.26 -34.71
CA ASP A 11 4.78 -14.84 -35.01
C ASP A 11 4.38 -15.96 -34.06
N SER A 12 5.34 -16.60 -33.41
CA SER A 12 5.11 -17.67 -32.43
C SER A 12 4.65 -17.12 -31.08
N LEU A 13 4.79 -15.83 -30.81
CA LEU A 13 4.41 -15.21 -29.54
C LEU A 13 3.09 -14.46 -29.72
N LYS A 14 2.01 -15.00 -29.16
CA LYS A 14 0.67 -14.40 -29.26
C LYS A 14 0.10 -14.15 -27.88
N ILE A 15 -0.67 -13.08 -27.74
CA ILE A 15 -1.53 -12.84 -26.57
C ILE A 15 -2.96 -13.10 -27.03
N PHE A 16 -3.63 -14.10 -26.45
CA PHE A 16 -5.00 -14.44 -26.80
C PHE A 16 -6.00 -13.78 -25.85
N LYS A 17 -7.19 -13.45 -26.39
CA LYS A 17 -8.34 -12.91 -25.66
C LYS A 17 -9.07 -14.03 -24.91
N PRO A 18 -9.73 -13.71 -23.78
CA PRO A 18 -10.60 -14.63 -23.06
C PRO A 18 -11.93 -14.84 -23.82
N GLU A 19 -12.82 -15.69 -23.29
CA GLU A 19 -14.18 -15.90 -23.84
C GLU A 19 -14.95 -14.58 -24.00
N LEU A 20 -14.81 -13.68 -23.03
CA LEU A 20 -15.49 -12.39 -23.01
C LEU A 20 -14.59 -11.30 -22.38
N LEU A 21 -14.49 -10.16 -23.05
CA LEU A 21 -13.92 -8.92 -22.49
C LEU A 21 -15.07 -8.00 -22.05
N GLY A 22 -14.77 -7.04 -21.18
CA GLY A 22 -15.72 -6.05 -20.66
C GLY A 22 -15.92 -6.15 -19.15
N SER A 23 -16.95 -5.47 -18.66
CA SER A 23 -17.20 -5.25 -17.22
C SER A 23 -18.26 -6.17 -16.59
N SER A 24 -18.91 -7.05 -17.38
CA SER A 24 -19.94 -7.96 -16.85
C SER A 24 -19.34 -9.02 -15.93
N ASN A 25 -20.18 -9.65 -15.10
CA ASN A 25 -19.74 -10.72 -14.19
C ASN A 25 -19.20 -11.94 -14.95
N GLU A 26 -19.66 -12.14 -16.18
CA GLU A 26 -19.28 -13.24 -17.06
C GLU A 26 -17.95 -12.98 -17.79
N ALA A 27 -17.42 -11.75 -17.80
CA ALA A 27 -16.17 -11.41 -18.46
C ALA A 27 -14.99 -12.22 -17.89
N GLY A 28 -13.97 -12.49 -18.71
CA GLY A 28 -12.92 -13.45 -18.43
C GLY A 28 -13.25 -14.84 -18.98
N GLY A 29 -12.98 -15.89 -18.21
CA GLY A 29 -13.13 -17.27 -18.66
C GLY A 29 -11.93 -17.77 -19.48
N GLN A 30 -12.17 -18.83 -20.26
CA GLN A 30 -11.13 -19.63 -20.91
C GLN A 30 -10.42 -18.87 -22.04
N ARG A 31 -9.23 -19.36 -22.41
CA ARG A 31 -8.49 -18.85 -23.57
C ARG A 31 -9.23 -19.17 -24.87
N THR A 32 -9.36 -18.18 -25.75
CA THR A 32 -9.85 -18.37 -27.13
C THR A 32 -8.69 -18.41 -28.13
N ASN A 33 -9.00 -18.61 -29.41
CA ASN A 33 -8.01 -18.47 -30.50
C ASN A 33 -8.00 -17.06 -31.12
N ASN A 34 -8.69 -16.10 -30.50
CA ASN A 34 -8.73 -14.70 -30.95
C ASN A 34 -7.51 -13.97 -30.41
N ALA A 35 -6.52 -13.70 -31.26
CA ALA A 35 -5.30 -12.99 -30.86
C ALA A 35 -5.57 -11.48 -30.73
N VAL A 36 -4.95 -10.86 -29.72
CA VAL A 36 -4.78 -9.42 -29.61
C VAL A 36 -3.96 -8.94 -30.80
N GLN A 37 -4.51 -8.00 -31.56
CA GLN A 37 -3.84 -7.45 -32.73
C GLN A 37 -2.81 -6.39 -32.32
N SER A 38 -1.54 -6.63 -32.67
CA SER A 38 -0.46 -5.67 -32.40
C SER A 38 -0.73 -4.35 -33.11
N GLY A 39 -0.60 -3.23 -32.40
CA GLY A 39 -0.77 -1.87 -32.94
C GLY A 39 -2.22 -1.39 -33.04
N GLN A 40 -3.20 -2.29 -32.91
CA GLN A 40 -4.61 -1.90 -32.79
C GLN A 40 -4.91 -1.40 -31.38
N ILE A 41 -5.62 -0.28 -31.29
CA ILE A 41 -6.06 0.30 -30.02
C ILE A 41 -7.31 -0.41 -29.52
N ASN A 42 -7.50 -0.35 -28.20
CA ASN A 42 -8.70 -0.87 -27.52
C ASN A 42 -8.96 -2.38 -27.69
N GLU A 43 -7.89 -3.17 -27.81
CA GLU A 43 -7.99 -4.62 -27.98
C GLU A 43 -8.26 -5.40 -26.68
N LEU A 44 -7.88 -4.82 -25.53
CA LEU A 44 -7.99 -5.42 -24.20
C LEU A 44 -8.79 -4.56 -23.21
N PHE A 45 -8.66 -3.24 -23.33
CA PHE A 45 -9.43 -2.24 -22.58
C PHE A 45 -10.26 -1.42 -23.56
N ASP A 46 -11.36 -0.85 -23.10
CA ASP A 46 -12.20 -0.01 -23.94
C ASP A 46 -11.60 1.39 -24.11
N ALA A 47 -12.14 2.20 -25.02
CA ALA A 47 -11.77 3.60 -25.11
C ALA A 47 -12.20 4.32 -23.83
N ILE A 48 -11.34 5.21 -23.31
CA ILE A 48 -11.70 6.04 -22.14
C ILE A 48 -12.71 7.09 -22.59
N SER A 49 -13.85 7.16 -21.91
CA SER A 49 -14.90 8.14 -22.17
C SER A 49 -14.74 9.41 -21.34
N ASP A 50 -15.41 10.49 -21.73
CA ASP A 50 -15.47 11.73 -20.93
C ASP A 50 -16.06 11.47 -19.53
N ILE A 51 -16.96 10.50 -19.41
CA ILE A 51 -17.55 10.10 -18.13
C ILE A 51 -16.52 9.40 -17.25
N ASP A 52 -15.63 8.59 -17.82
CA ASP A 52 -14.55 7.93 -17.07
C ASP A 52 -13.59 8.95 -16.46
N HIS A 53 -13.29 10.06 -17.14
CA HIS A 53 -12.50 11.17 -16.58
C HIS A 53 -13.28 11.93 -15.48
N ALA A 54 -14.58 12.15 -15.68
CA ALA A 54 -15.42 12.92 -14.76
C ALA A 54 -15.75 12.16 -13.47
N GLN A 55 -16.06 10.87 -13.56
CA GLN A 55 -16.45 10.06 -12.41
C GLN A 55 -15.28 9.27 -11.84
N SER A 56 -14.23 9.00 -12.63
CA SER A 56 -13.26 7.91 -12.46
C SER A 56 -13.79 6.58 -13.00
N SER A 57 -12.89 5.64 -13.28
CA SER A 57 -13.24 4.32 -13.79
C SER A 57 -12.21 3.25 -13.41
N ILE A 58 -12.65 2.00 -13.36
CA ILE A 58 -11.82 0.81 -13.16
C ILE A 58 -12.21 -0.23 -14.19
N GLU A 59 -11.24 -0.68 -14.98
CA GLU A 59 -11.40 -1.78 -15.92
C GLU A 59 -10.42 -2.90 -15.61
N ILE A 60 -10.91 -4.13 -15.64
CA ILE A 60 -10.13 -5.35 -15.42
C ILE A 60 -10.22 -6.18 -16.69
N ALA A 61 -9.09 -6.62 -17.21
CA ALA A 61 -9.03 -7.48 -18.39
C ALA A 61 -8.16 -8.71 -18.11
N LYS A 62 -8.58 -9.86 -18.63
CA LYS A 62 -7.78 -11.09 -18.62
C LYS A 62 -7.17 -11.28 -20.00
N ALA A 63 -5.94 -11.78 -20.06
CA ALA A 63 -5.28 -12.11 -21.32
C ALA A 63 -4.39 -13.35 -21.18
N PHE A 64 -4.00 -13.95 -22.31
CA PHE A 64 -3.27 -15.21 -22.34
C PHE A 64 -2.01 -15.15 -23.22
N PRO A 65 -0.87 -14.66 -22.69
CA PRO A 65 0.42 -14.84 -23.34
C PRO A 65 0.70 -16.32 -23.61
N THR A 66 0.98 -16.64 -24.88
CA THR A 66 1.00 -18.00 -25.38
C THR A 66 2.13 -18.20 -26.39
N LEU A 67 2.86 -19.30 -26.24
CA LEU A 67 3.72 -19.83 -27.29
C LEU A 67 2.86 -20.62 -28.28
N TYR A 68 2.78 -20.16 -29.52
CA TYR A 68 1.94 -20.70 -30.57
C TYR A 68 2.81 -21.28 -31.70
N THR A 69 3.37 -22.47 -31.45
CA THR A 69 4.15 -23.24 -32.44
C THR A 69 3.46 -24.59 -32.74
N ASN A 70 3.74 -25.16 -33.92
CA ASN A 70 3.16 -26.45 -34.34
C ASN A 70 3.98 -27.65 -33.85
N ASP A 71 4.56 -27.54 -32.66
CA ASP A 71 5.44 -28.53 -32.03
C ASP A 71 5.37 -28.40 -30.50
N THR A 72 6.30 -29.06 -29.80
CA THR A 72 6.49 -28.98 -28.35
C THR A 72 7.73 -28.17 -27.98
N GLY A 73 8.13 -27.20 -28.81
CA GLY A 73 9.22 -26.27 -28.51
C GLY A 73 8.99 -25.57 -27.17
N LYS A 74 10.05 -25.17 -26.48
CA LYS A 74 9.94 -24.56 -25.16
C LYS A 74 10.37 -23.10 -25.22
N LEU A 75 9.52 -22.19 -24.76
CA LEU A 75 9.89 -20.81 -24.51
C LEU A 75 10.37 -20.71 -23.06
N LYS A 76 11.65 -20.46 -22.87
CA LYS A 76 12.25 -20.31 -21.53
C LYS A 76 11.99 -18.92 -20.98
N GLN A 77 11.71 -18.85 -19.68
CA GLN A 77 11.59 -17.57 -18.95
C GLN A 77 10.66 -16.57 -19.65
N ALA A 78 9.50 -17.05 -20.10
CA ALA A 78 8.46 -16.23 -20.67
C ALA A 78 8.07 -15.15 -19.64
N HIS A 79 7.93 -13.90 -20.09
CA HIS A 79 7.64 -12.78 -19.21
C HIS A 79 6.92 -11.66 -19.95
N VAL A 80 6.16 -10.88 -19.20
CA VAL A 80 5.39 -9.75 -19.71
C VAL A 80 5.62 -8.50 -18.86
N PHE A 81 5.50 -7.33 -19.50
CA PHE A 81 5.56 -6.02 -18.85
C PHE A 81 4.97 -4.93 -19.75
N PHE A 82 4.57 -3.81 -19.17
CA PHE A 82 4.18 -2.62 -19.94
C PHE A 82 5.42 -1.90 -20.46
N SER A 83 5.67 -1.94 -21.76
CA SER A 83 6.82 -1.29 -22.41
C SER A 83 6.61 0.20 -22.67
N GLU A 84 5.35 0.65 -22.67
CA GLU A 84 4.97 2.04 -22.82
C GLU A 84 3.86 2.36 -21.80
N PRO A 85 4.09 3.31 -20.86
CA PRO A 85 3.06 3.77 -19.94
C PRO A 85 2.09 4.74 -20.64
N PRO A 86 0.89 4.92 -20.08
CA PRO A 86 0.00 6.02 -20.44
C PRO A 86 0.72 7.38 -20.43
N VAL A 87 0.30 8.26 -21.32
CA VAL A 87 0.69 9.67 -21.37
C VAL A 87 -0.16 10.46 -20.38
N ASP A 88 -1.41 10.06 -20.15
CA ASP A 88 -2.30 10.72 -19.20
C ASP A 88 -1.87 10.45 -17.75
N PRO A 89 -1.55 11.50 -16.96
CA PRO A 89 -1.19 11.34 -15.55
C PRO A 89 -2.36 10.85 -14.67
N LEU A 90 -3.60 10.92 -15.15
CA LEU A 90 -4.79 10.39 -14.47
C LEU A 90 -5.01 8.89 -14.76
N VAL A 91 -4.31 8.31 -15.74
CA VAL A 91 -4.50 6.91 -16.13
C VAL A 91 -3.37 6.05 -15.57
N ASN A 92 -3.73 5.07 -14.75
CA ASN A 92 -2.79 4.08 -14.24
C ASN A 92 -3.09 2.72 -14.83
N VAL A 93 -2.04 1.98 -15.18
CA VAL A 93 -2.12 0.59 -15.64
C VAL A 93 -1.19 -0.29 -14.82
N PHE A 94 -1.65 -1.49 -14.49
CA PHE A 94 -0.86 -2.48 -13.79
C PHE A 94 -1.34 -3.90 -14.07
N MET A 95 -0.45 -4.86 -13.88
CA MET A 95 -0.78 -6.27 -13.88
C MET A 95 -0.83 -6.78 -12.45
N ILE A 96 -1.78 -7.66 -12.17
CA ILE A 96 -1.99 -8.24 -10.84
C ILE A 96 -1.65 -9.73 -10.93
N GLU A 97 -0.56 -10.12 -10.29
CA GLU A 97 -0.11 -11.50 -10.21
C GLU A 97 -0.70 -12.16 -8.96
N SER A 98 -1.46 -13.23 -9.17
CA SER A 98 -2.04 -14.05 -8.11
C SER A 98 -1.94 -15.54 -8.46
N PRO A 99 -1.59 -16.42 -7.51
CA PRO A 99 -1.63 -17.86 -7.72
C PRO A 99 -3.06 -18.41 -7.87
N ALA A 100 -4.09 -17.65 -7.45
CA ALA A 100 -5.48 -18.05 -7.57
C ALA A 100 -6.06 -17.80 -8.98
N LEU A 101 -5.41 -16.94 -9.79
CA LEU A 101 -5.85 -16.68 -11.15
C LEU A 101 -5.63 -17.91 -12.02
N ASN A 102 -6.69 -18.40 -12.65
CA ASN A 102 -6.66 -19.58 -13.50
C ASN A 102 -7.48 -19.36 -14.78
N ASP A 103 -7.46 -20.32 -15.69
CA ASP A 103 -8.16 -20.21 -16.99
C ASP A 103 -9.67 -20.06 -16.84
N ALA A 104 -10.31 -20.61 -15.80
CA ALA A 104 -11.75 -20.49 -15.59
C ALA A 104 -12.16 -19.17 -14.93
N SER A 105 -11.23 -18.44 -14.29
CA SER A 105 -11.53 -17.22 -13.55
C SER A 105 -12.31 -16.21 -14.40
N ARG A 106 -13.46 -15.78 -13.87
CA ARG A 106 -14.31 -14.70 -14.40
C ARG A 106 -14.16 -13.42 -13.59
N MET A 107 -14.85 -12.35 -13.98
CA MET A 107 -14.77 -11.03 -13.36
C MET A 107 -15.03 -11.07 -11.86
N THR A 108 -16.00 -11.87 -11.41
CA THR A 108 -16.29 -12.08 -9.99
C THR A 108 -15.08 -12.65 -9.25
N ASP A 109 -14.43 -13.66 -9.81
CA ASP A 109 -13.24 -14.28 -9.22
C ASP A 109 -12.06 -13.30 -9.21
N MET A 110 -11.89 -12.52 -10.28
CA MET A 110 -10.81 -11.54 -10.39
C MET A 110 -10.97 -10.40 -9.37
N LYS A 111 -12.19 -9.90 -9.17
CA LYS A 111 -12.51 -8.92 -8.11
C LYS A 111 -12.27 -9.50 -6.73
N GLU A 112 -12.73 -10.73 -6.47
CA GLU A 112 -12.47 -11.41 -5.20
C GLU A 112 -10.99 -11.65 -4.94
N ILE A 113 -10.20 -11.97 -5.97
CA ILE A 113 -8.73 -12.06 -5.84
C ILE A 113 -8.16 -10.74 -5.33
N ILE A 114 -8.55 -9.61 -5.93
CA ILE A 114 -8.09 -8.27 -5.53
C ILE A 114 -8.50 -7.97 -4.08
N GLU A 115 -9.76 -8.20 -3.74
CA GLU A 115 -10.35 -7.94 -2.42
C GLU A 115 -9.96 -8.97 -1.34
N SER A 116 -9.39 -10.11 -1.71
CA SER A 116 -8.87 -11.09 -0.74
C SER A 116 -7.51 -10.69 -0.14
N SER A 117 -6.94 -9.58 -0.61
CA SER A 117 -5.69 -9.00 -0.11
C SER A 117 -5.72 -8.63 1.37
N VAL A 118 -6.89 -8.29 1.89
CA VAL A 118 -7.08 -7.99 3.31
C VAL A 118 -7.86 -9.14 3.95
N THR A 119 -7.32 -9.68 5.03
CA THR A 119 -7.91 -10.82 5.75
C THR A 119 -8.25 -10.44 7.19
N ALA A 120 -9.10 -11.23 7.84
CA ALA A 120 -9.37 -11.07 9.26
C ALA A 120 -8.10 -11.40 10.06
N GLY A 121 -7.59 -10.41 10.79
CA GLY A 121 -6.34 -10.48 11.55
C GLY A 121 -6.54 -10.89 13.01
N GLU A 122 -5.73 -10.26 13.87
CA GLU A 122 -5.69 -10.57 15.31
C GLU A 122 -7.06 -10.40 15.97
N LEU A 123 -7.39 -11.34 16.87
CA LEU A 123 -8.60 -11.29 17.66
C LEU A 123 -8.53 -10.16 18.68
N ILE A 124 -9.43 -9.19 18.55
CA ILE A 124 -9.66 -8.17 19.58
C ILE A 124 -10.55 -8.77 20.66
N ARG A 125 -11.66 -9.40 20.25
CA ARG A 125 -12.68 -9.92 21.17
C ARG A 125 -13.43 -11.12 20.62
N GLU A 126 -13.61 -12.13 21.48
CA GLU A 126 -14.65 -13.15 21.35
C GLU A 126 -15.96 -12.72 22.03
N GLY A 127 -17.10 -12.93 21.36
CA GLY A 127 -18.42 -12.57 21.89
C GLY A 127 -18.75 -11.09 21.70
N GLY A 128 -18.59 -10.61 20.48
CA GLY A 128 -19.09 -9.29 20.06
C GLY A 128 -20.63 -9.20 20.13
N PRO A 129 -21.19 -7.99 19.93
CA PRO A 129 -22.62 -7.77 19.96
C PRO A 129 -23.33 -8.58 18.86
N GLY A 130 -24.57 -8.97 19.12
CA GLY A 130 -25.45 -9.52 18.09
C GLY A 130 -25.94 -8.39 17.21
N PHE A 131 -25.23 -8.13 16.11
CA PHE A 131 -25.56 -7.04 15.20
C PHE A 131 -26.87 -7.32 14.47
N LEU A 132 -27.66 -6.27 14.27
CA LEU A 132 -28.77 -6.26 13.33
C LEU A 132 -28.29 -5.84 11.94
N VAL A 133 -29.04 -6.24 10.91
CA VAL A 133 -28.81 -5.77 9.53
C VAL A 133 -28.87 -4.24 9.51
N ASN A 134 -27.92 -3.62 8.82
CA ASN A 134 -27.71 -2.18 8.69
C ASN A 134 -27.28 -1.44 9.98
N GLN A 135 -26.89 -2.16 11.03
CA GLN A 135 -26.32 -1.55 12.23
C GLN A 135 -24.88 -1.06 11.96
N ASN A 136 -24.54 0.13 12.45
CA ASN A 136 -23.25 0.79 12.22
C ASN A 136 -22.56 1.25 13.51
N SER A 137 -23.01 0.77 14.67
CA SER A 137 -22.43 1.15 15.95
C SER A 137 -22.57 0.06 17.01
N PHE A 138 -21.68 0.09 18.01
CA PHE A 138 -21.73 -0.77 19.20
C PHE A 138 -21.13 -0.08 20.44
N SER A 139 -21.51 -0.54 21.63
CA SER A 139 -20.96 -0.03 22.89
C SER A 139 -19.46 -0.38 23.01
N SER A 140 -18.65 0.57 23.50
CA SER A 140 -17.24 0.32 23.79
C SER A 140 -17.03 -0.72 24.89
N ASP A 141 -18.06 -1.08 25.67
CA ASP A 141 -17.98 -2.13 26.69
C ASP A 141 -17.56 -3.48 26.11
N TYR A 142 -17.93 -3.75 24.85
CA TYR A 142 -17.48 -4.96 24.14
C TYR A 142 -15.96 -5.00 23.91
N LEU A 143 -15.26 -3.87 24.07
CA LEU A 143 -13.79 -3.78 23.96
C LEU A 143 -13.09 -3.96 25.30
N GLN A 144 -13.82 -4.14 26.40
CA GLN A 144 -13.26 -4.39 27.73
C GLN A 144 -13.31 -5.88 28.07
N SER A 145 -12.16 -6.48 28.33
CA SER A 145 -12.01 -7.87 28.79
C SER A 145 -11.55 -7.94 30.24
N SER A 146 -11.98 -8.97 30.95
CA SER A 146 -11.55 -9.26 32.32
C SER A 146 -11.03 -10.68 32.44
N TYR A 147 -9.99 -10.89 33.23
CA TYR A 147 -9.57 -12.23 33.68
C TYR A 147 -9.26 -12.19 35.17
N ARG A 148 -9.50 -13.32 35.85
CA ARG A 148 -9.23 -13.47 37.27
C ARG A 148 -7.93 -14.23 37.45
N PHE A 149 -7.00 -13.63 38.18
CA PHE A 149 -5.73 -14.26 38.55
C PHE A 149 -5.44 -13.95 40.03
N ASN A 150 -5.14 -14.98 40.82
CA ASN A 150 -4.93 -14.86 42.27
C ASN A 150 -6.05 -14.09 43.00
N ASP A 151 -7.33 -14.42 42.73
CA ASP A 151 -8.50 -13.76 43.33
C ASP A 151 -8.59 -12.25 43.14
N ARG A 152 -7.88 -11.71 42.13
CA ARG A 152 -7.98 -10.33 41.67
C ARG A 152 -8.46 -10.29 40.23
N ASP A 153 -9.39 -9.38 39.96
CA ASP A 153 -9.89 -9.12 38.61
C ASP A 153 -8.96 -8.13 37.90
N TYR A 154 -8.48 -8.52 36.73
CA TYR A 154 -7.68 -7.69 35.85
C TYR A 154 -8.50 -7.30 34.63
N TRP A 155 -8.53 -5.99 34.34
CA TRP A 155 -9.27 -5.45 33.21
C TRP A 155 -8.31 -5.00 32.11
N LYS A 156 -8.59 -5.37 30.86
CA LYS A 156 -7.88 -4.92 29.67
C LYS A 156 -8.89 -4.30 28.70
N THR A 157 -8.74 -3.00 28.47
CA THR A 157 -9.55 -2.23 27.51
C THR A 157 -8.76 -2.02 26.22
N THR A 158 -9.34 -2.37 25.08
CA THR A 158 -8.79 -2.04 23.77
C THR A 158 -9.40 -0.74 23.27
N TYR A 159 -8.57 0.21 22.84
CA TYR A 159 -9.03 1.45 22.24
C TYR A 159 -8.92 1.38 20.71
N LEU A 160 -10.02 1.69 20.03
CA LEU A 160 -10.03 1.86 18.58
C LEU A 160 -9.81 3.32 18.23
N THR A 161 -9.05 3.59 17.19
CA THR A 161 -8.83 4.95 16.68
C THR A 161 -9.77 5.27 15.52
N VAL A 162 -10.17 6.53 15.37
CA VAL A 162 -10.89 6.97 14.17
C VAL A 162 -9.97 6.78 12.95
N GLY A 163 -10.51 6.14 11.92
CA GLY A 163 -9.79 5.73 10.73
C GLY A 163 -9.32 4.28 10.74
N GLN A 164 -9.36 3.59 11.88
CA GLN A 164 -8.94 2.19 11.98
C GLN A 164 -9.93 1.25 11.27
N VAL A 165 -9.41 0.33 10.46
CA VAL A 165 -10.21 -0.74 9.83
C VAL A 165 -10.27 -1.95 10.77
N ILE A 166 -11.47 -2.46 11.02
CA ILE A 166 -11.74 -3.64 11.83
C ILE A 166 -12.58 -4.65 11.02
N CYS A 167 -12.54 -5.91 11.46
CA CYS A 167 -13.33 -6.99 10.90
C CYS A 167 -14.32 -7.49 11.93
N ILE A 168 -15.58 -7.66 11.54
CA ILE A 168 -16.62 -8.34 12.31
C ILE A 168 -16.86 -9.69 11.64
N THR A 169 -16.64 -10.78 12.37
CA THR A 169 -16.72 -12.14 11.81
C THR A 169 -17.72 -13.00 12.56
N VAL A 170 -18.36 -13.93 11.84
CA VAL A 170 -19.12 -15.04 12.42
C VAL A 170 -18.30 -16.32 12.29
N GLU A 171 -17.84 -16.85 13.42
CA GLU A 171 -16.91 -17.98 13.48
C GLU A 171 -17.39 -19.08 14.43
N TYR A 172 -17.43 -20.31 13.92
CA TYR A 172 -17.70 -21.55 14.66
C TYR A 172 -17.23 -22.76 13.84
N THR A 173 -17.06 -23.91 14.47
CA THR A 173 -16.63 -25.17 13.84
C THR A 173 -17.83 -26.04 13.41
N GLY A 174 -17.59 -27.05 12.57
CA GLY A 174 -18.63 -27.97 12.09
C GLY A 174 -19.32 -27.53 10.80
N VAL A 175 -20.49 -28.11 10.49
CA VAL A 175 -21.28 -27.79 9.29
C VAL A 175 -21.76 -26.34 9.34
N GLU A 176 -21.82 -25.66 8.20
CA GLU A 176 -22.35 -24.29 8.15
C GLU A 176 -23.82 -24.24 8.61
N ASN A 177 -24.12 -23.32 9.52
CA ASN A 177 -25.46 -23.07 10.02
C ASN A 177 -26.21 -22.14 9.06
N ALA A 178 -27.45 -22.48 8.70
CA ALA A 178 -28.23 -21.73 7.73
C ALA A 178 -28.66 -20.33 8.23
N ASP A 179 -28.95 -20.19 9.53
CA ASP A 179 -29.36 -18.91 10.13
C ASP A 179 -28.15 -17.99 10.39
N TRP A 180 -27.00 -18.60 10.66
CA TRP A 180 -25.76 -17.90 11.00
C TRP A 180 -24.60 -18.34 10.10
N PRO A 181 -24.64 -18.05 8.78
CA PRO A 181 -23.56 -18.42 7.87
C PRO A 181 -22.24 -17.74 8.25
N ARG A 182 -21.11 -18.36 7.95
CA ARG A 182 -19.79 -17.79 8.24
C ARG A 182 -19.55 -16.60 7.31
N LYS A 183 -19.49 -15.41 7.88
CA LYS A 183 -19.33 -14.16 7.13
C LYS A 183 -18.32 -13.25 7.80
N THR A 184 -17.70 -12.40 6.99
CA THR A 184 -16.74 -11.38 7.41
C THR A 184 -17.19 -10.03 6.88
N HIS A 185 -17.26 -9.03 7.75
CA HIS A 185 -17.57 -7.65 7.41
C HIS A 185 -16.37 -6.76 7.74
N PHE A 186 -15.85 -6.04 6.76
CA PHE A 186 -14.79 -5.04 6.95
C PHE A 186 -15.44 -3.66 7.11
N CYS A 187 -15.05 -2.93 8.15
CA CYS A 187 -15.55 -1.58 8.39
C CYS A 187 -14.48 -0.67 8.99
N LYS A 188 -14.57 0.62 8.70
CA LYS A 188 -13.69 1.68 9.21
C LYS A 188 -14.38 2.40 10.36
N VAL A 189 -13.69 2.57 11.48
CA VAL A 189 -14.16 3.36 12.61
C VAL A 189 -14.20 4.83 12.20
N ILE A 190 -15.38 5.45 12.26
CA ILE A 190 -15.59 6.86 11.91
C ILE A 190 -15.77 7.75 13.13
N GLY A 191 -16.00 7.18 14.30
CA GLY A 191 -16.13 7.93 15.54
C GLY A 191 -16.06 7.06 16.77
N THR A 192 -15.43 7.58 17.81
CA THR A 192 -15.51 7.06 19.18
C THR A 192 -16.09 8.18 20.04
N ARG A 193 -17.37 8.08 20.40
CA ARG A 193 -18.01 9.08 21.27
C ARG A 193 -17.85 8.65 22.71
N ILE A 194 -17.29 9.51 23.57
CA ILE A 194 -17.28 9.31 25.02
C ILE A 194 -18.48 10.08 25.58
N VAL A 195 -19.42 9.39 26.24
CA VAL A 195 -20.50 10.04 26.97
C VAL A 195 -20.16 9.96 28.46
N ASN A 196 -19.96 11.12 29.10
CA ASN A 196 -19.82 11.26 30.55
C ASN A 196 -18.80 10.32 31.23
N GLY A 197 -17.66 10.06 30.58
CA GLY A 197 -16.49 9.46 31.24
C GLY A 197 -16.54 7.98 31.58
N GLU A 198 -17.62 7.24 31.28
CA GLU A 198 -17.71 5.81 31.67
C GLU A 198 -18.10 4.83 30.55
N VAL A 199 -18.88 5.21 29.53
CA VAL A 199 -19.21 4.33 28.40
C VAL A 199 -19.18 5.09 27.07
N GLY A 200 -18.37 4.60 26.13
CA GLY A 200 -18.28 5.15 24.78
C GLY A 200 -19.10 4.36 23.76
N THR A 201 -19.40 4.97 22.62
CA THR A 201 -19.95 4.27 21.45
C THR A 201 -18.94 4.30 20.32
N VAL A 202 -18.70 3.14 19.70
CA VAL A 202 -17.93 3.03 18.46
C VAL A 202 -18.91 3.10 17.30
N VAL A 203 -18.68 4.04 16.39
CA VAL A 203 -19.42 4.16 15.13
C VAL A 203 -18.49 3.80 13.99
N PHE A 204 -18.96 2.97 13.07
CA PHE A 204 -18.19 2.47 11.94
C PHE A 204 -18.97 2.59 10.62
N SER A 205 -18.27 2.48 9.49
CA SER A 205 -18.85 2.49 8.15
C SER A 205 -18.07 1.53 7.23
N PRO A 206 -18.72 0.81 6.30
CA PRO A 206 -20.17 0.74 6.08
C PRO A 206 -20.92 -0.02 7.18
N PRO A 207 -22.25 0.17 7.30
CA PRO A 207 -23.09 -0.63 8.19
C PRO A 207 -22.98 -2.12 7.85
N ILE A 208 -23.18 -2.99 8.84
CA ILE A 208 -23.10 -4.44 8.63
C ILE A 208 -24.30 -4.95 7.82
N PRO A 209 -24.10 -5.67 6.70
CA PRO A 209 -25.19 -6.05 5.79
C PRO A 209 -25.91 -7.35 6.22
N PHE A 210 -25.49 -7.97 7.32
CA PHE A 210 -26.08 -9.21 7.84
C PHE A 210 -26.15 -9.18 9.37
N ALA A 211 -27.07 -9.95 9.93
CA ALA A 211 -27.17 -10.12 11.38
C ALA A 211 -26.06 -11.06 11.90
N THR A 212 -25.63 -10.86 13.15
CA THR A 212 -24.67 -11.75 13.82
C THR A 212 -25.24 -12.32 15.12
N PRO A 213 -24.81 -13.52 15.53
CA PRO A 213 -25.33 -14.15 16.73
C PRO A 213 -24.92 -13.36 17.98
N TRP A 214 -25.83 -13.25 18.94
CA TRP A 214 -25.54 -12.66 20.25
C TRP A 214 -24.49 -13.50 21.00
N ALA A 215 -23.74 -12.89 21.91
CA ALA A 215 -22.61 -13.55 22.58
C ALA A 215 -23.00 -14.86 23.32
N SER A 216 -24.22 -14.96 23.83
CA SER A 216 -24.77 -16.13 24.52
C SER A 216 -25.45 -17.15 23.62
N LEU A 217 -25.72 -16.83 22.35
CA LEU A 217 -26.39 -17.75 21.42
C LEU A 217 -25.44 -18.88 21.04
N GLN A 218 -25.94 -20.12 21.06
CA GLN A 218 -25.19 -21.30 20.67
C GLN A 218 -25.38 -21.60 19.18
N VAL A 219 -24.28 -21.67 18.43
CA VAL A 219 -24.22 -22.17 17.05
C VAL A 219 -23.31 -23.39 17.04
N ASN A 220 -23.82 -24.55 16.62
CA ASN A 220 -23.10 -25.82 16.66
C ASN A 220 -22.50 -26.15 18.05
N GLY A 221 -23.22 -25.82 19.13
CA GLY A 221 -22.76 -26.03 20.51
C GLY A 221 -21.68 -25.04 20.98
N GLN A 222 -21.35 -24.02 20.19
CA GLN A 222 -20.38 -22.99 20.55
C GLN A 222 -21.07 -21.64 20.80
N THR A 223 -20.67 -20.94 21.86
CA THR A 223 -21.08 -19.55 22.13
C THR A 223 -20.03 -18.56 21.61
N LYS A 224 -20.30 -17.25 21.70
CA LYS A 224 -19.34 -16.18 21.33
C LYS A 224 -18.90 -16.22 19.86
N CYS A 225 -19.81 -16.63 18.97
CA CYS A 225 -19.52 -16.80 17.54
C CYS A 225 -19.28 -15.49 16.80
N THR A 226 -19.82 -14.35 17.27
CA THR A 226 -19.44 -13.04 16.76
C THR A 226 -18.08 -12.63 17.32
N LYS A 227 -17.12 -12.34 16.45
CA LYS A 227 -15.78 -11.89 16.85
C LYS A 227 -15.43 -10.55 16.24
N LEU A 228 -14.72 -9.73 17.02
CA LEU A 228 -14.14 -8.48 16.58
C LEU A 228 -12.64 -8.70 16.37
N ARG A 229 -12.13 -8.34 15.19
CA ARG A 229 -10.74 -8.55 14.79
C ARG A 229 -10.14 -7.29 14.18
N LEU A 230 -8.83 -7.18 14.24
CA LEU A 230 -8.08 -6.24 13.39
C LEU A 230 -8.10 -6.74 11.94
N SER A 231 -7.90 -5.85 10.98
CA SER A 231 -7.60 -6.24 9.60
C SER A 231 -6.13 -6.60 9.43
N ASN A 232 -5.83 -7.67 8.71
CA ASN A 232 -4.49 -7.98 8.24
C ASN A 232 -4.35 -7.51 6.79
N THR A 233 -3.43 -6.58 6.55
CA THR A 233 -3.21 -5.93 5.24
C THR A 233 -2.05 -6.55 4.45
N ALA A 234 -1.43 -7.61 4.95
CA ALA A 234 -0.41 -8.34 4.20
C ALA A 234 -1.05 -9.05 3.01
N SER A 235 -0.90 -8.47 1.81
CA SER A 235 -1.43 -9.05 0.58
C SER A 235 -0.41 -10.02 -0.05
N PRO A 236 -0.85 -11.22 -0.48
CA PRO A 236 -0.02 -12.12 -1.28
C PRO A 236 0.06 -11.68 -2.75
N LEU A 237 -0.71 -10.68 -3.17
CA LEU A 237 -0.72 -10.20 -4.55
C LEU A 237 0.56 -9.43 -4.86
N LYS A 238 1.07 -9.62 -6.08
CA LYS A 238 2.15 -8.78 -6.62
C LYS A 238 1.56 -7.87 -7.68
N PHE A 239 1.92 -6.61 -7.61
CA PHE A 239 1.52 -5.60 -8.58
C PHE A 239 2.71 -5.29 -9.48
N HIS A 240 2.45 -5.19 -10.78
CA HIS A 240 3.46 -4.87 -11.78
C HIS A 240 3.03 -3.62 -12.53
N GLY A 241 3.66 -2.50 -12.19
CA GLY A 241 3.41 -1.21 -12.83
C GLY A 241 4.54 -0.76 -13.75
N VAL A 242 4.41 0.47 -14.23
CA VAL A 242 5.35 1.11 -15.17
C VAL A 242 5.48 2.60 -14.85
N THR A 243 6.68 3.13 -15.02
CA THR A 243 6.99 4.56 -14.82
C THR A 243 8.06 5.01 -15.81
N ARG A 244 8.41 6.30 -15.78
CA ARG A 244 9.50 6.88 -16.58
C ARG A 244 10.65 7.34 -15.69
N LEU A 245 11.87 7.30 -16.25
CA LEU A 245 13.04 7.91 -15.63
C LEU A 245 12.89 9.43 -15.55
N THR A 246 13.26 10.01 -14.40
CA THR A 246 13.30 11.47 -14.17
C THR A 246 14.69 12.06 -14.32
N ALA A 247 15.71 11.21 -14.49
CA ALA A 247 17.08 11.60 -14.83
C ALA A 247 17.74 10.53 -15.71
N VAL A 248 18.84 10.87 -16.36
CA VAL A 248 19.67 9.92 -17.11
C VAL A 248 20.18 8.81 -16.17
N ALA A 249 20.20 7.56 -16.62
CA ALA A 249 20.62 6.41 -15.83
C ALA A 249 21.68 5.57 -16.55
N ASN A 250 22.83 5.34 -15.89
CA ASN A 250 23.92 4.50 -16.39
C ASN A 250 24.60 3.67 -15.26
N GLY A 251 23.99 3.62 -14.08
CA GLY A 251 24.53 2.96 -12.89
C GLY A 251 23.49 2.09 -12.18
N VAL A 252 23.58 1.98 -10.85
CA VAL A 252 22.64 1.20 -10.04
C VAL A 252 21.43 2.00 -9.56
N ASN A 253 21.54 3.32 -9.47
CA ASN A 253 20.46 4.17 -8.96
C ASN A 253 19.65 4.74 -10.12
N LEU A 254 18.36 4.45 -10.12
CA LEU A 254 17.40 4.96 -11.10
C LEU A 254 16.49 5.96 -10.41
N ALA A 255 16.52 7.22 -10.87
CA ALA A 255 15.53 8.21 -10.48
C ALA A 255 14.26 8.00 -11.32
N VAL A 256 13.13 7.76 -10.66
CA VAL A 256 11.85 7.44 -11.32
C VAL A 256 10.74 8.37 -10.84
N GLY A 257 9.69 8.53 -11.66
CA GLY A 257 8.56 9.41 -11.32
C GLY A 257 7.79 8.93 -10.09
N ALA A 258 7.58 7.62 -9.96
CA ALA A 258 6.94 7.01 -8.80
C ALA A 258 7.31 5.52 -8.73
N THR A 259 7.28 4.95 -7.52
CA THR A 259 7.36 3.48 -7.29
C THR A 259 6.05 2.90 -6.75
N GLN A 260 5.10 3.77 -6.41
CA GLN A 260 3.76 3.42 -5.94
C GLN A 260 2.71 4.03 -6.87
N LEU A 261 1.60 3.32 -7.05
CA LEU A 261 0.41 3.84 -7.75
C LEU A 261 -0.84 3.54 -6.96
N SER A 262 -1.88 4.31 -7.24
CA SER A 262 -3.20 4.02 -6.73
C SER A 262 -3.84 2.92 -7.59
N LEU A 263 -4.35 1.87 -6.96
CA LEU A 263 -5.16 0.80 -7.54
C LEU A 263 -6.61 1.26 -7.75
N LEU A 264 -7.09 2.11 -6.85
CA LEU A 264 -8.44 2.68 -6.87
C LEU A 264 -8.39 4.17 -7.23
N PRO A 265 -9.44 4.70 -7.87
CA PRO A 265 -9.60 6.14 -7.94
C PRO A 265 -9.87 6.71 -6.56
N ALA A 266 -9.38 7.91 -6.31
CA ALA A 266 -9.60 8.60 -5.05
C ALA A 266 -9.78 10.09 -5.27
N ILE A 267 -10.56 10.72 -4.40
CA ILE A 267 -10.70 12.17 -4.37
C ILE A 267 -9.93 12.71 -3.16
N THR A 268 -9.21 13.79 -3.34
CA THR A 268 -8.54 14.47 -2.23
C THR A 268 -9.39 15.65 -1.81
N THR A 269 -9.96 15.57 -0.60
CA THR A 269 -10.67 16.70 0.00
C THR A 269 -9.71 17.51 0.84
N ILE A 270 -9.74 18.82 0.68
CA ILE A 270 -8.97 19.75 1.51
C ILE A 270 -9.85 20.15 2.69
N LEU A 271 -9.39 19.86 3.91
CA LEU A 271 -10.06 20.25 5.15
C LEU A 271 -9.26 21.35 5.84
N PRO A 272 -9.70 22.62 5.77
CA PRO A 272 -9.04 23.71 6.48
C PRO A 272 -9.08 23.48 7.99
N LYS A 273 -7.95 23.65 8.67
CA LYS A 273 -7.82 23.70 10.12
C LYS A 273 -7.24 25.06 10.51
N PRO A 274 -8.08 26.11 10.61
CA PRO A 274 -7.61 27.43 11.02
C PRO A 274 -7.42 27.53 12.54
N GLY A 275 -6.63 28.50 12.99
CA GLY A 275 -6.52 28.92 14.39
C GLY A 275 -5.79 27.96 15.30
N ASN A 276 -4.96 27.07 14.77
CA ASN A 276 -4.17 26.15 15.59
C ASN A 276 -3.19 26.94 16.46
N THR A 277 -2.89 26.40 17.64
CA THR A 277 -1.96 26.99 18.59
C THR A 277 -0.90 25.98 19.02
N ILE A 278 0.23 26.49 19.52
CA ILE A 278 1.33 25.68 20.06
C ILE A 278 1.28 25.54 21.59
N VAL A 279 0.37 26.26 22.25
CA VAL A 279 0.08 26.11 23.68
C VAL A 279 -1.12 25.17 23.82
N GLY A 280 -0.91 23.94 24.31
CA GLY A 280 -2.02 23.04 24.59
C GLY A 280 -2.97 23.66 25.61
N GLY A 281 -4.29 23.53 25.46
CA GLY A 281 -5.20 23.92 26.55
C GLY A 281 -6.62 24.37 26.22
N SER A 282 -6.97 24.76 24.99
CA SER A 282 -8.39 24.92 24.64
C SER A 282 -8.60 24.90 23.14
N GLU A 283 -9.57 24.11 22.69
CA GLU A 283 -10.09 24.14 21.32
C GLU A 283 -10.86 25.45 21.03
N ASN A 284 -10.95 26.37 22.00
CA ASN A 284 -11.76 27.59 21.95
C ASN A 284 -11.00 28.89 22.21
N GLY A 285 -9.67 28.90 22.17
CA GLY A 285 -8.90 30.15 22.19
C GLY A 285 -9.08 31.01 23.45
N ASP A 286 -9.37 30.40 24.61
CA ASP A 286 -9.49 31.14 25.86
C ASP A 286 -8.09 31.52 26.39
N ALA A 287 -7.81 32.82 26.38
CA ALA A 287 -6.52 33.44 26.60
C ALA A 287 -6.44 33.99 28.03
N THR A 288 -5.92 33.20 28.98
CA THR A 288 -5.46 33.77 30.26
C THR A 288 -4.26 33.06 30.91
N VAL A 289 -3.99 31.77 30.63
CA VAL A 289 -2.93 31.00 31.30
C VAL A 289 -2.09 30.19 30.31
N SER A 290 -0.75 30.24 30.40
CA SER A 290 0.13 29.51 29.49
C SER A 290 0.54 28.14 30.03
N GLN A 291 0.87 27.20 29.14
CA GLN A 291 1.67 26.01 29.50
C GLN A 291 3.17 26.32 29.42
N VAL A 292 3.98 25.44 30.02
CA VAL A 292 5.44 25.53 29.95
C VAL A 292 5.92 25.30 28.51
N ILE A 293 6.34 26.37 27.85
CA ILE A 293 7.02 26.32 26.55
C ILE A 293 8.52 26.11 26.79
N ARG A 294 9.07 24.99 26.28
CA ARG A 294 10.51 24.73 26.27
C ARG A 294 11.16 25.44 25.08
N LYS A 295 12.26 26.16 25.34
CA LYS A 295 13.11 26.73 24.31
C LYS A 295 13.86 25.61 23.60
N VAL A 296 13.99 25.74 22.28
CA VAL A 296 14.65 24.74 21.44
C VAL A 296 15.84 25.35 20.72
N ILE A 297 17.01 24.72 20.86
CA ILE A 297 18.21 25.04 20.09
C ILE A 297 18.58 23.80 19.29
N SER A 298 18.82 23.99 17.99
CA SER A 298 19.19 22.91 17.08
C SER A 298 20.54 23.19 16.42
N GLN A 299 21.29 22.12 16.14
CA GLN A 299 22.52 22.16 15.35
C GLN A 299 22.46 21.08 14.26
N PRO A 300 23.07 21.30 13.08
CA PRO A 300 23.17 20.28 12.04
C PRO A 300 23.87 19.02 12.55
N ALA A 301 23.27 17.86 12.29
CA ALA A 301 23.87 16.57 12.61
C ALA A 301 24.90 16.19 11.54
N SER A 302 26.07 15.71 11.95
CA SER A 302 27.13 15.27 11.05
C SER A 302 27.51 13.83 11.31
N LYS A 303 27.67 13.03 10.24
CA LYS A 303 28.01 11.60 10.35
C LYS A 303 29.28 11.41 11.18
N GLY A 304 29.20 10.56 12.21
CA GLY A 304 30.31 10.27 13.11
C GLY A 304 30.45 11.24 14.30
N THR A 305 29.58 12.25 14.41
CA THR A 305 29.53 13.14 15.58
C THR A 305 28.51 12.62 16.59
N TYR A 306 29.00 12.17 17.76
CA TYR A 306 28.19 11.60 18.84
C TYR A 306 28.06 12.51 20.07
N SER A 307 28.62 13.72 20.01
CA SER A 307 28.55 14.69 21.11
C SER A 307 28.28 16.08 20.54
N TYR A 308 27.24 16.75 21.05
CA TYR A 308 26.81 18.08 20.62
C TYR A 308 26.77 19.00 21.83
N THR A 309 27.40 20.17 21.75
CA THR A 309 27.41 21.15 22.84
C THR A 309 26.59 22.38 22.45
N PHE A 310 25.63 22.73 23.29
CA PHE A 310 24.74 23.87 23.12
C PHE A 310 25.04 24.93 24.17
N THR A 311 25.17 26.18 23.76
CA THR A 311 25.30 27.31 24.70
C THR A 311 23.92 27.70 25.21
N THR A 312 23.73 27.65 26.54
CA THR A 312 22.45 27.92 27.20
C THR A 312 22.66 28.90 28.35
N PRO A 313 22.81 30.20 28.06
CA PRO A 313 23.07 31.23 29.08
C PRO A 313 21.87 31.48 30.00
N ASP A 314 20.69 31.08 29.54
CA ASP A 314 19.39 31.30 30.19
C ASP A 314 18.77 29.98 30.67
N LEU A 315 19.56 28.96 31.00
CA LEU A 315 19.00 27.74 31.58
C LEU A 315 18.40 28.03 32.96
N LEU A 316 17.14 27.66 33.18
CA LEU A 316 16.54 27.66 34.50
C LEU A 316 16.98 26.41 35.28
N THR A 317 17.87 26.59 36.25
CA THR A 317 18.28 25.53 37.17
C THR A 317 17.38 25.49 38.41
N ASP A 318 17.14 24.29 38.91
CA ASP A 318 16.42 24.06 40.15
C ASP A 318 17.42 23.77 41.28
N ASP A 319 17.98 24.83 41.83
CA ASP A 319 19.07 24.75 42.83
C ASP A 319 18.62 24.15 44.17
N ASN A 320 17.31 24.09 44.42
CA ASN A 320 16.71 23.56 45.64
C ASN A 320 16.29 22.09 45.53
N GLY A 321 16.52 21.44 44.37
CA GLY A 321 16.09 20.06 44.12
C GLY A 321 14.57 19.88 44.23
N LEU A 322 13.81 20.96 44.02
CA LEU A 322 12.36 20.94 43.97
C LEU A 322 11.94 20.38 42.60
N VAL A 323 11.92 19.04 42.49
CA VAL A 323 11.53 18.19 41.33
C VAL A 323 10.12 18.51 40.76
N ALA A 324 9.48 19.59 41.18
CA ALA A 324 8.13 20.01 40.91
C ALA A 324 7.85 20.44 39.46
N VAL A 325 8.88 20.75 38.67
CA VAL A 325 8.72 21.61 37.49
C VAL A 325 9.13 20.97 36.15
N SER A 326 9.87 19.86 36.16
CA SER A 326 10.48 19.32 34.92
C SER A 326 11.32 20.38 34.17
N THR A 327 12.19 21.11 34.90
CA THR A 327 13.20 22.01 34.31
C THR A 327 14.34 21.26 33.62
N VAL A 328 14.43 19.94 33.84
CA VAL A 328 15.50 19.09 33.31
C VAL A 328 15.52 19.17 31.77
N PRO A 329 16.64 19.63 31.19
CA PRO A 329 16.81 19.66 29.75
C PRO A 329 16.68 18.26 29.15
N THR A 330 16.01 18.18 28.00
CA THR A 330 15.88 16.95 27.22
C THR A 330 16.44 17.18 25.84
N ALA A 331 16.88 16.13 25.16
CA ALA A 331 17.37 16.25 23.80
C ALA A 331 16.69 15.24 22.87
N SER A 332 16.79 15.47 21.56
CA SER A 332 16.37 14.53 20.54
C SER A 332 17.29 14.60 19.32
N MET A 333 17.38 13.50 18.59
CA MET A 333 18.01 13.44 17.27
C MET A 333 16.94 13.20 16.22
N GLY A 334 16.68 14.18 15.35
CA GLY A 334 15.64 14.06 14.33
C GLY A 334 14.25 13.76 14.90
N GLY A 335 13.97 14.26 16.12
CA GLY A 335 12.73 13.99 16.86
C GLY A 335 12.74 12.71 17.72
N TYR A 336 13.75 11.85 17.59
CA TYR A 336 13.86 10.62 18.38
C TYR A 336 14.71 10.83 19.64
N ASN A 337 14.14 10.56 20.81
CA ASN A 337 14.84 10.61 22.10
C ASN A 337 15.64 9.32 22.39
N SER A 338 15.31 8.19 21.76
CA SER A 338 15.99 6.89 21.93
C SER A 338 17.46 6.89 21.49
N TYR A 339 17.86 7.87 20.69
CA TYR A 339 19.24 8.04 20.25
C TYR A 339 20.10 8.82 21.26
N ILE A 340 19.50 9.41 22.28
CA ILE A 340 20.23 10.16 23.31
C ILE A 340 20.73 9.18 24.37
N GLN A 341 22.02 9.20 24.62
CA GLN A 341 22.65 8.46 25.71
C GLN A 341 22.57 9.27 27.01
N SER A 342 22.91 10.55 26.94
CA SER A 342 22.89 11.44 28.10
C SER A 342 22.76 12.91 27.70
N VAL A 343 22.24 13.71 28.63
CA VAL A 343 22.22 15.17 28.57
C VAL A 343 22.93 15.67 29.82
N THR A 344 24.13 16.22 29.64
CA THR A 344 25.00 16.68 30.72
C THR A 344 24.98 18.20 30.78
N VAL A 345 24.51 18.75 31.91
CA VAL A 345 24.48 20.18 32.16
C VAL A 345 25.85 20.65 32.67
N GLY A 346 26.47 21.58 31.97
CA GLY A 346 27.71 22.26 32.35
C GLY A 346 27.48 23.75 32.64
N THR A 347 28.56 24.50 32.88
CA THR A 347 28.48 25.93 33.18
C THR A 347 28.23 26.74 31.91
N GLY A 348 26.96 27.13 31.68
CA GLY A 348 26.54 27.92 30.52
C GLY A 348 26.44 27.13 29.21
N ASN A 349 26.65 25.81 29.26
CA ASN A 349 26.48 24.90 28.14
C ASN A 349 25.83 23.58 28.56
N ILE A 350 25.20 22.91 27.61
CA ILE A 350 24.67 21.56 27.77
C ILE A 350 25.26 20.68 26.67
N THR A 351 25.81 19.53 27.09
CA THR A 351 26.34 18.53 26.18
C THR A 351 25.36 17.38 26.04
N VAL A 352 24.96 17.09 24.80
CA VAL A 352 24.12 15.96 24.42
C VAL A 352 25.01 14.89 23.83
N THR A 353 25.05 13.72 24.46
CA THR A 353 25.81 12.56 23.97
C THR A 353 24.84 11.53 23.38
N LEU A 354 25.20 10.97 22.24
CA LEU A 354 24.37 10.03 21.50
C LEU A 354 24.84 8.58 21.69
N ASN A 355 23.92 7.64 21.52
CA ASN A 355 24.23 6.21 21.47
C ASN A 355 25.06 5.87 20.23
N SER A 356 25.84 4.79 20.29
CA SER A 356 26.67 4.33 19.16
C SER A 356 25.88 3.75 17.98
N ASN A 357 24.59 3.47 18.17
CA ASN A 357 23.69 2.88 17.16
C ASN A 357 22.89 3.92 16.35
N VAL A 358 23.26 5.20 16.41
CA VAL A 358 22.56 6.27 15.67
C VAL A 358 22.69 6.06 14.16
N ASN A 359 21.54 6.06 13.47
CA ASN A 359 21.50 6.03 12.01
C ASN A 359 21.44 7.47 11.44
N PHE A 360 22.58 7.94 10.95
CA PHE A 360 22.72 9.28 10.35
C PHE A 360 22.07 9.44 8.98
N ASN A 361 21.59 8.36 8.34
CA ASN A 361 21.05 8.45 6.97
C ASN A 361 19.71 9.18 6.90
N ASN A 362 18.97 9.26 8.01
CA ASN A 362 17.60 9.78 8.06
C ASN A 362 17.43 10.97 9.05
N VAL A 363 18.52 11.47 9.65
CA VAL A 363 18.47 12.46 10.72
C VAL A 363 19.42 13.61 10.43
N THR A 364 18.89 14.83 10.37
CA THR A 364 19.64 16.02 9.95
C THR A 364 19.97 17.00 11.08
N THR A 365 19.34 16.88 12.25
CA THR A 365 19.49 17.86 13.35
C THR A 365 19.54 17.21 14.73
N ALA A 366 20.42 17.74 15.57
CA ALA A 366 20.44 17.52 17.03
C ALA A 366 19.72 18.68 17.71
N SER A 367 18.72 18.40 18.54
CA SER A 367 17.92 19.44 19.22
C SER A 367 17.98 19.27 20.74
N LEU A 368 18.17 20.39 21.44
CA LEU A 368 18.08 20.50 22.89
C LEU A 368 16.82 21.31 23.27
N PHE A 369 16.07 20.80 24.24
CA PHE A 369 14.86 21.41 24.79
C PHE A 369 15.10 21.75 26.27
N TYR A 370 14.91 23.00 26.66
CA TYR A 370 15.11 23.44 28.05
C TYR A 370 14.17 24.56 28.45
N VAL A 371 14.03 24.80 29.75
CA VAL A 371 13.20 25.88 30.29
C VAL A 371 14.08 27.12 30.49
N SER A 372 13.66 28.27 29.94
CA SER A 372 14.43 29.51 30.01
C SER A 372 14.19 30.28 31.32
N SER A 373 15.26 30.67 32.00
CA SER A 373 15.23 31.54 33.19
C SER A 373 14.86 32.99 32.88
N TYR A 374 14.90 33.39 31.60
CA TYR A 374 14.42 34.70 31.18
C TYR A 374 12.90 34.79 31.19
N LYS A 375 12.21 33.67 31.00
CA LYS A 375 10.75 33.59 30.92
C LYS A 375 10.12 33.10 32.23
N TYR A 376 10.71 32.06 32.82
CA TYR A 376 10.15 31.41 34.00
C TYR A 376 11.05 31.56 35.22
N SER A 377 10.42 31.59 36.39
CA SER A 377 11.07 31.46 37.70
C SER A 377 10.33 30.44 38.55
N ILE A 378 11.02 29.77 39.47
CA ILE A 378 10.40 28.79 40.36
C ILE A 378 9.73 29.54 41.53
N TYR A 379 8.43 29.33 41.70
CA TYR A 379 7.67 29.80 42.86
C TYR A 379 7.45 28.65 43.85
N SER A 380 7.49 28.99 45.14
CA SER A 380 7.15 28.08 46.24
C SER A 380 6.08 28.72 47.12
N SER A 381 5.09 27.94 47.52
CA SER A 381 4.00 28.35 48.40
C SER A 381 4.45 28.72 49.82
N ALA A 382 5.74 28.55 50.14
CA ALA A 382 6.35 29.07 51.35
C ALA A 382 6.47 30.61 51.35
N SER A 383 6.37 31.23 50.17
CA SER A 383 6.41 32.69 49.98
C SER A 383 5.06 33.22 49.47
N PRO A 384 4.68 34.48 49.77
CA PRO A 384 3.48 35.09 49.19
C PRO A 384 3.49 35.06 47.66
N PHE A 385 2.33 34.84 47.03
CA PHE A 385 2.23 34.79 45.58
C PHE A 385 2.52 36.17 44.96
N PRO A 386 3.42 36.28 43.96
CA PRO A 386 3.79 37.58 43.39
C PRO A 386 2.65 38.17 42.55
N ALA A 387 2.28 39.43 42.82
CA ALA A 387 1.14 40.10 42.17
C ALA A 387 1.28 40.33 40.65
N ASN A 388 2.50 40.28 40.11
CA ASN A 388 2.83 40.47 38.70
C ASN A 388 3.22 39.17 37.99
N LYS A 389 2.86 38.02 38.58
CA LYS A 389 3.20 36.71 38.07
C LYS A 389 1.94 35.84 37.98
N GLN A 390 1.99 34.85 37.10
CA GLN A 390 0.98 33.80 37.00
C GLN A 390 1.66 32.43 36.95
N LEU A 391 0.97 31.40 37.45
CA LEU A 391 1.41 30.02 37.36
C LEU A 391 1.18 29.49 35.95
N THR A 392 2.11 28.66 35.50
CA THR A 392 1.98 27.95 34.22
C THR A 392 1.30 26.61 34.42
N VAL A 393 0.39 26.30 33.51
CA VAL A 393 -0.42 25.08 33.51
C VAL A 393 0.49 23.86 33.35
N GLY A 394 0.27 22.84 34.18
CA GLY A 394 1.02 21.58 34.17
C GLY A 394 2.37 21.63 34.88
N SER A 395 2.70 22.74 35.55
CA SER A 395 3.99 22.93 36.23
C SER A 395 3.94 22.71 37.74
N ILE A 396 2.75 22.41 38.30
CA ILE A 396 2.55 22.40 39.75
C ILE A 396 2.76 21.01 40.33
N LYS A 397 3.56 20.94 41.39
CA LYS A 397 3.68 19.76 42.26
C LYS A 397 3.67 20.20 43.71
N GLY A 398 3.02 19.41 44.55
CA GLY A 398 2.93 19.70 45.96
C GLY A 398 3.15 18.49 46.85
N ARG A 399 3.00 18.74 48.14
CA ARG A 399 3.04 17.75 49.19
C ARG A 399 1.90 18.04 50.16
N ALA A 400 1.05 17.06 50.37
CA ALA A 400 -0.03 17.11 51.35
C ALA A 400 0.40 16.36 52.62
N VAL A 401 0.36 17.04 53.76
CA VAL A 401 0.58 16.45 55.08
C VAL A 401 -0.76 16.43 55.80
N PHE A 402 -1.35 15.25 55.97
CA PHE A 402 -2.64 15.08 56.64
C PHE A 402 -2.51 15.32 58.14
N ALA A 403 -3.57 15.86 58.76
CA ALA A 403 -3.62 16.13 60.20
C ALA A 403 -3.67 14.83 61.01
N ASP A 404 -4.27 13.77 60.46
CA ASP A 404 -4.22 12.43 61.02
C ASP A 404 -2.87 11.77 60.69
N ALA A 405 -2.08 11.52 61.72
CA ALA A 405 -0.73 10.93 61.64
C ALA A 405 -0.73 9.48 61.11
N ASN A 406 -1.88 8.82 61.00
CA ASN A 406 -2.00 7.50 60.36
C ASN A 406 -1.80 7.57 58.84
N TYR A 407 -1.95 8.76 58.22
CA TYR A 407 -1.72 8.95 56.79
C TYR A 407 -0.35 9.58 56.54
N ALA A 408 0.51 8.84 55.82
CA ALA A 408 1.80 9.38 55.38
C ALA A 408 1.61 10.56 54.42
N ALA A 409 2.53 11.53 54.49
CA ALA A 409 2.53 12.68 53.58
C ALA A 409 2.59 12.22 52.11
N GLN A 410 1.68 12.74 51.29
CA GLN A 410 1.54 12.33 49.89
C GLN A 410 2.09 13.39 48.93
N ASN A 411 2.65 12.91 47.82
CA ASN A 411 2.97 13.79 46.70
C ASN A 411 1.68 14.18 45.99
N VAL A 412 1.57 15.45 45.65
CA VAL A 412 0.42 16.03 44.96
C VAL A 412 0.85 16.44 43.56
N TYR A 413 0.07 16.05 42.58
CA TYR A 413 0.31 16.27 41.17
C TYR A 413 -0.88 17.03 40.58
N GLU A 414 -0.55 17.94 39.68
CA GLU A 414 -1.56 18.64 38.90
C GLU A 414 -2.15 17.74 37.81
N ARG A 415 -3.48 17.74 37.74
CA ARG A 415 -4.24 17.28 36.58
C ARG A 415 -4.89 18.49 35.95
N VAL A 416 -4.48 18.79 34.72
CA VAL A 416 -5.01 19.92 33.95
C VAL A 416 -6.49 19.71 33.70
N SER A 417 -7.31 20.72 33.99
CA SER A 417 -8.74 20.72 33.68
C SER A 417 -8.97 21.36 32.30
N SER A 418 -10.03 20.96 31.60
CA SER A 418 -10.46 21.58 30.34
C SER A 418 -11.15 22.94 30.54
N GLU A 419 -11.24 23.43 31.79
CA GLU A 419 -12.03 24.58 32.21
C GLU A 419 -11.14 25.68 32.83
N GLY A 420 -10.68 26.62 32.00
CA GLY A 420 -10.21 27.94 32.43
C GLY A 420 -8.99 27.99 33.37
N ALA A 421 -8.91 29.07 34.16
CA ALA A 421 -7.74 29.47 34.95
C ALA A 421 -7.50 28.68 36.27
N THR A 422 -7.95 27.42 36.35
CA THR A 422 -7.85 26.61 37.58
C THR A 422 -7.22 25.23 37.37
N GLY A 423 -6.20 24.91 38.17
CA GLY A 423 -5.56 23.61 38.27
C GLY A 423 -6.21 22.72 39.34
N ARG A 424 -6.24 21.40 39.11
CA ARG A 424 -6.77 20.40 40.05
C ARG A 424 -5.62 19.56 40.61
N LEU A 425 -5.52 19.47 41.93
CA LEU A 425 -4.38 18.88 42.63
C LEU A 425 -4.78 17.54 43.26
N TYR A 426 -4.19 16.45 42.77
CA TYR A 426 -4.48 15.07 43.17
C TYR A 426 -3.27 14.43 43.83
N ASP A 427 -3.47 13.48 44.73
CA ASP A 427 -2.38 12.65 45.24
C ASP A 427 -2.32 11.25 44.61
N GLY A 428 -3.04 11.06 43.51
CA GLY A 428 -3.19 9.78 42.82
C GLY A 428 -4.42 8.99 43.26
N THR A 429 -5.07 9.34 44.37
CA THR A 429 -6.29 8.65 44.85
C THR A 429 -7.52 9.54 44.79
N GLU A 430 -7.46 10.76 45.34
CA GLU A 430 -8.59 11.68 45.34
C GLU A 430 -8.16 13.13 45.03
N LEU A 431 -9.13 13.99 44.71
CA LEU A 431 -8.90 15.41 44.48
C LEU A 431 -8.70 16.11 45.82
N LEU A 432 -7.51 16.64 46.09
CA LEU A 432 -7.20 17.30 47.35
C LEU A 432 -7.56 18.79 47.33
N ALA A 433 -7.20 19.51 46.27
CA ALA A 433 -7.40 20.96 46.20
C ALA A 433 -7.53 21.44 44.76
N THR A 434 -8.03 22.66 44.59
CA THR A 434 -7.97 23.41 43.33
C THR A 434 -7.12 24.66 43.53
N ILE A 435 -6.39 25.07 42.49
CA ILE A 435 -5.51 26.24 42.53
C ILE A 435 -5.83 27.18 41.36
N ASN A 436 -6.01 28.46 41.64
CA ASN A 436 -6.18 29.47 40.61
C ASN A 436 -4.80 29.90 40.08
N TYR A 437 -4.55 29.74 38.78
CA TYR A 437 -3.24 30.01 38.18
C TYR A 437 -2.86 31.49 38.19
N LEU A 438 -3.84 32.40 38.14
CA LEU A 438 -3.61 33.85 38.08
C LEU A 438 -3.28 34.44 39.44
N THR A 439 -3.82 33.87 40.50
CA THR A 439 -3.73 34.41 41.87
C THR A 439 -2.92 33.52 42.82
N GLY A 440 -2.62 32.28 42.43
CA GLY A 440 -2.04 31.26 43.30
C GLY A 440 -2.97 30.80 44.42
N ALA A 441 -4.24 31.22 44.45
CA ALA A 441 -5.16 30.91 45.53
C ALA A 441 -5.54 29.42 45.53
N VAL A 442 -5.34 28.76 46.67
CA VAL A 442 -5.67 27.33 46.88
C VAL A 442 -7.02 27.20 47.59
N THR A 443 -7.92 26.41 47.03
CA THR A 443 -9.18 25.99 47.67
C THR A 443 -9.10 24.49 47.97
N LYS A 444 -9.10 24.12 49.26
CA LYS A 444 -9.10 22.71 49.67
C LYS A 444 -10.46 22.07 49.38
N GLN A 445 -10.45 20.82 48.94
CA GLN A 445 -11.66 20.02 48.81
C GLN A 445 -11.90 19.21 50.09
N VAL A 446 -13.14 18.78 50.28
CA VAL A 446 -13.48 17.81 51.34
C VAL A 446 -12.96 16.46 50.90
N VAL A 447 -12.03 15.90 51.66
CA VAL A 447 -11.35 14.63 51.35
C VAL A 447 -11.64 13.59 52.41
N SER A 448 -11.63 12.32 52.01
CA SER A 448 -11.96 11.18 52.88
C SER A 448 -11.01 11.02 54.07
N ARG A 449 -9.80 11.60 53.99
CA ARG A 449 -8.71 11.48 54.97
C ARG A 449 -8.58 12.66 55.94
N GLY A 450 -9.60 13.53 55.99
CA GLY A 450 -9.63 14.68 56.90
C GLY A 450 -8.81 15.89 56.44
N ASP A 451 -8.54 16.83 57.35
CA ASP A 451 -7.80 18.05 56.99
C ASP A 451 -6.32 17.76 56.71
N PHE A 452 -5.69 18.61 55.90
CA PHE A 452 -4.30 18.48 55.48
C PHE A 452 -3.67 19.84 55.21
N THR A 453 -2.36 19.94 55.36
CA THR A 453 -1.57 21.11 54.94
C THR A 453 -0.97 20.84 53.56
N LEU A 454 -1.13 21.79 52.63
CA LEU A 454 -0.58 21.71 51.28
C LEU A 454 0.58 22.69 51.13
N THR A 455 1.75 22.17 50.78
CA THR A 455 2.86 22.97 50.21
C THR A 455 3.00 22.64 48.74
N TYR A 456 3.19 23.63 47.87
CA TYR A 456 3.38 23.41 46.43
C TYR A 456 4.46 24.32 45.85
N ALA A 457 5.02 23.89 44.74
CA ALA A 457 5.89 24.69 43.89
C ALA A 457 5.40 24.59 42.45
N GLY A 458 5.67 25.63 41.67
CA GLY A 458 5.32 25.68 40.25
C GLY A 458 6.13 26.73 39.50
N LEU A 459 6.11 26.68 38.18
CA LEU A 459 6.69 27.74 37.37
C LEU A 459 5.76 28.91 37.32
N VAL A 460 6.32 30.08 37.60
CA VAL A 460 5.66 31.35 37.36
C VAL A 460 6.33 32.12 36.24
N GLU A 461 5.51 32.75 35.44
CA GLU A 461 5.91 33.69 34.40
C GLU A 461 5.33 35.07 34.70
N SER A 462 5.84 36.09 34.02
CA SER A 462 5.27 37.45 34.08
C SER A 462 3.82 37.45 33.62
N SER A 463 2.90 38.00 34.41
CA SER A 463 1.53 38.27 33.97
C SER A 463 1.42 39.48 33.03
N ALA A 464 2.52 40.24 32.87
CA ALA A 464 2.67 41.23 31.80
C ALA A 464 3.20 40.57 30.53
N ALA A 465 2.51 40.78 29.40
CA ALA A 465 2.75 40.15 28.09
C ALA A 465 4.12 40.42 27.43
N ALA A 466 5.09 41.03 28.11
CA ALA A 466 6.33 41.57 27.52
C ALA A 466 7.61 40.77 27.84
N ALA A 467 7.53 39.61 28.51
CA ALA A 467 8.73 38.98 29.09
C ALA A 467 9.33 37.79 28.32
N ALA A 468 8.67 37.27 27.28
CA ALA A 468 9.08 36.02 26.64
C ALA A 468 9.86 36.26 25.34
N GLY A 469 11.09 36.74 25.41
CA GLY A 469 11.90 37.06 24.23
C GLY A 469 12.36 35.84 23.40
N ASP A 470 11.43 35.09 22.82
CA ASP A 470 11.69 33.90 22.03
C ASP A 470 12.09 34.28 20.59
N SER A 471 13.14 33.67 20.06
CA SER A 471 13.65 33.91 18.69
C SER A 471 13.55 32.69 17.77
N VAL A 472 13.08 31.56 18.30
CA VAL A 472 12.91 30.30 17.58
C VAL A 472 11.63 29.61 18.07
N ALA A 473 10.86 29.01 17.16
CA ALA A 473 9.76 28.10 17.49
C ALA A 473 9.97 26.76 16.76
N LYS A 474 9.74 25.65 17.48
CA LYS A 474 9.74 24.30 16.91
C LYS A 474 8.54 23.52 17.42
N PHE A 475 7.65 23.09 16.53
CA PHE A 475 6.41 22.39 16.88
C PHE A 475 5.96 21.44 15.76
N THR A 476 5.08 20.50 16.08
CA THR A 476 4.46 19.59 15.11
C THR A 476 3.14 20.17 14.63
N LEU A 477 2.83 20.03 13.34
CA LEU A 477 1.54 20.41 12.78
C LEU A 477 0.39 19.61 13.41
N ALA A 478 -0.77 20.25 13.55
CA ALA A 478 -1.98 19.62 14.06
C ALA A 478 -2.63 18.64 13.07
N VAL A 479 -2.12 18.54 11.85
CA VAL A 479 -2.66 17.70 10.78
C VAL A 479 -1.65 16.65 10.33
N PRO A 480 -2.10 15.41 10.05
CA PRO A 480 -1.22 14.33 9.62
C PRO A 480 -0.78 14.44 8.16
N ASN A 481 -1.60 15.01 7.26
CA ASN A 481 -1.30 15.13 5.82
C ASN A 481 -1.39 16.60 5.37
N PRO A 482 -0.42 17.46 5.71
CA PRO A 482 -0.52 18.89 5.48
C PRO A 482 -0.39 19.28 4.01
N LEU A 483 -1.31 20.11 3.51
CA LEU A 483 -1.08 20.90 2.30
C LEU A 483 -0.13 22.06 2.63
N LEU A 484 1.17 21.88 2.40
CA LEU A 484 2.21 22.81 2.88
C LEU A 484 1.98 24.25 2.43
N GLU A 485 1.58 24.48 1.19
CA GLU A 485 1.30 25.83 0.65
C GLU A 485 0.09 26.53 1.31
N SER A 486 -0.75 25.79 2.04
CA SER A 486 -1.83 26.38 2.84
C SER A 486 -1.38 26.85 4.22
N PHE A 487 -0.11 26.64 4.58
CA PHE A 487 0.43 27.07 5.88
C PHE A 487 0.51 28.59 5.95
N TYR A 488 -0.12 29.15 6.98
CA TYR A 488 -0.03 30.57 7.31
C TYR A 488 0.15 30.71 8.83
N VAL A 489 1.10 31.52 9.27
CA VAL A 489 1.40 31.73 10.70
C VAL A 489 1.39 33.22 11.03
N GLN A 490 0.89 33.55 12.22
CA GLN A 490 0.91 34.87 12.81
C GLN A 490 1.42 34.79 14.25
N VAL A 491 2.19 35.79 14.66
CA VAL A 491 2.69 35.94 16.03
C VAL A 491 2.94 37.42 16.34
N GLU A 492 2.76 37.83 17.60
CA GLU A 492 3.06 39.19 18.02
C GLU A 492 4.54 39.40 18.34
N ARG A 493 5.09 40.50 17.83
CA ARG A 493 6.41 40.98 18.21
C ARG A 493 6.36 41.73 19.54
N ILE A 494 7.30 41.47 20.44
CA ILE A 494 7.29 42.04 21.80
C ILE A 494 7.54 43.54 21.83
N SER A 495 8.39 44.04 20.93
CA SER A 495 8.83 45.45 20.96
C SER A 495 7.69 46.46 20.76
N ASP A 496 6.69 46.11 19.95
CA ASP A 496 5.66 47.05 19.49
C ASP A 496 4.26 46.42 19.33
N ARG A 497 4.07 45.15 19.71
CA ARG A 497 2.81 44.40 19.56
C ARG A 497 2.35 44.26 18.11
N ALA A 498 3.23 44.49 17.13
CA ALA A 498 2.89 44.27 15.75
C ALA A 498 2.74 42.77 15.47
N LEU A 499 1.63 42.39 14.84
CA LEU A 499 1.46 41.06 14.26
C LEU A 499 2.39 40.92 13.05
N ILE A 500 3.29 39.96 13.12
CA ILE A 500 4.12 39.53 11.99
C ILE A 500 3.60 38.19 11.48
N SER A 501 3.70 37.97 10.17
CA SER A 501 3.17 36.77 9.53
C SER A 501 4.07 36.21 8.45
N ALA A 502 3.93 34.91 8.20
CA ALA A 502 4.61 34.20 7.12
C ALA A 502 3.73 33.10 6.53
N SER A 503 4.06 32.70 5.31
CA SER A 503 3.42 31.58 4.61
C SER A 503 4.46 30.60 4.09
N ALA A 504 4.07 29.35 3.88
CA ALA A 504 4.94 28.37 3.24
C ALA A 504 4.65 28.21 1.74
N ASN A 505 5.64 27.73 0.97
CA ASN A 505 5.44 27.25 -0.39
C ASN A 505 5.20 25.72 -0.44
N ALA A 506 5.02 25.18 -1.65
CA ALA A 506 4.81 23.74 -1.86
C ALA A 506 5.98 22.85 -1.37
N GLN A 507 7.19 23.41 -1.26
CA GLN A 507 8.37 22.73 -0.74
C GLN A 507 8.53 22.87 0.79
N GLY A 508 7.57 23.50 1.47
CA GLY A 508 7.61 23.72 2.92
C GLY A 508 8.55 24.83 3.37
N VAL A 509 9.06 25.68 2.48
CA VAL A 509 9.89 26.84 2.87
C VAL A 509 8.96 27.95 3.36
N VAL A 510 9.13 28.38 4.61
CA VAL A 510 8.35 29.44 5.25
C VAL A 510 9.08 30.77 5.14
N ALA A 511 8.42 31.79 4.60
CA ALA A 511 8.98 33.12 4.46
C ALA A 511 7.95 34.21 4.77
N GLY A 512 8.38 35.24 5.49
CA GLY A 512 7.60 36.43 5.80
C GLY A 512 8.47 37.54 6.38
N SER A 513 7.87 38.71 6.62
CA SER A 513 8.61 39.84 7.21
C SER A 513 8.99 39.53 8.65
N GLY A 514 10.28 39.30 8.90
CA GLY A 514 10.81 38.97 10.23
C GLY A 514 10.61 37.53 10.69
N ILE A 515 10.11 36.64 9.83
CA ILE A 515 9.95 35.20 10.08
C ILE A 515 10.56 34.42 8.91
N ALA A 516 11.45 33.48 9.20
CA ALA A 516 11.97 32.52 8.23
C ALA A 516 11.94 31.12 8.82
N GLY A 517 11.68 30.11 8.00
CA GLY A 517 11.58 28.75 8.53
C GLY A 517 11.39 27.67 7.46
N SER A 518 11.17 26.46 7.94
CA SER A 518 10.87 25.32 7.08
C SER A 518 9.89 24.36 7.76
N ILE A 519 9.15 23.63 6.95
CA ILE A 519 8.27 22.54 7.35
C ILE A 519 8.84 21.27 6.73
N ASN A 520 9.23 20.31 7.57
CA ASN A 520 9.75 19.03 7.11
C ASN A 520 9.18 17.90 7.97
N ASN A 521 8.60 16.87 7.33
CA ASN A 521 7.98 15.72 7.99
C ASN A 521 6.98 16.11 9.10
N GLY A 522 6.14 17.12 8.85
CA GLY A 522 5.15 17.61 9.81
C GLY A 522 5.72 18.45 10.96
N ILE A 523 7.03 18.72 10.97
CA ILE A 523 7.69 19.57 11.97
C ILE A 523 7.93 20.94 11.35
N VAL A 524 7.46 21.98 12.04
CA VAL A 524 7.71 23.39 11.72
C VAL A 524 8.89 23.88 12.54
N GLU A 525 9.87 24.50 11.88
CA GLU A 525 10.97 25.23 12.51
C GLU A 525 10.93 26.68 12.01
N LEU A 526 10.70 27.63 12.92
CA LEU A 526 10.66 29.07 12.64
C LEU A 526 11.79 29.79 13.38
N THR A 527 12.33 30.80 12.73
CA THR A 527 13.30 31.76 13.27
C THR A 527 12.75 33.16 13.11
N PHE A 528 12.90 33.98 14.15
CA PHE A 528 12.38 35.35 14.21
C PHE A 528 13.54 36.34 14.26
N SER A 529 13.46 37.41 13.47
CA SER A 529 14.49 38.46 13.44
C SER A 529 14.46 39.38 14.68
N ALA A 530 13.36 39.35 15.44
CA ALA A 530 13.17 40.05 16.69
C ALA A 530 12.43 39.15 17.68
N PRO A 531 12.53 39.39 19.01
CA PRO A 531 11.84 38.59 20.00
C PRO A 531 10.31 38.65 19.87
N VAL A 532 9.64 37.50 19.94
CA VAL A 532 8.18 37.33 19.77
C VAL A 532 7.53 36.64 20.97
N ASP A 533 6.24 36.86 21.17
CA ASP A 533 5.46 36.16 22.19
C ASP A 533 4.85 34.87 21.62
N LEU A 534 5.47 33.71 21.88
CA LEU A 534 4.99 32.41 21.39
C LEU A 534 3.59 32.01 21.90
N THR A 535 3.06 32.64 22.95
CA THR A 535 1.68 32.35 23.41
C THR A 535 0.62 32.90 22.43
N THR A 536 1.00 33.93 21.68
CA THR A 536 0.16 34.57 20.64
C THR A 536 0.26 33.85 19.29
N LEU A 537 1.18 32.89 19.14
CA LEU A 537 1.38 32.21 17.87
C LEU A 537 0.12 31.44 17.47
N ARG A 538 -0.40 31.76 16.28
CA ARG A 538 -1.51 31.07 15.64
C ARG A 538 -1.10 30.65 14.23
N TYR A 539 -1.55 29.48 13.81
CA TYR A 539 -1.32 29.03 12.43
C TYR A 539 -2.52 28.31 11.83
N ASP A 540 -2.69 28.51 10.54
CA ASP A 540 -3.65 27.83 9.71
C ASP A 540 -2.92 26.79 8.87
N ILE A 541 -3.51 25.62 8.72
CA ILE A 541 -3.04 24.58 7.81
C ILE A 541 -4.23 23.77 7.34
N SER A 542 -4.22 23.31 6.10
CA SER A 542 -5.24 22.38 5.60
C SER A 542 -4.73 20.94 5.62
N ASP A 543 -5.60 20.02 6.02
CA ASP A 543 -5.36 18.58 5.93
C ASP A 543 -5.86 18.06 4.58
N GLN A 544 -5.06 17.23 3.92
CA GLN A 544 -5.44 16.54 2.69
C GLN A 544 -5.99 15.17 3.05
N VAL A 545 -7.30 15.01 2.96
CA VAL A 545 -7.98 13.76 3.26
C VAL A 545 -8.28 13.04 1.95
N ARG A 546 -7.57 11.94 1.70
CA ARG A 546 -7.87 11.04 0.59
C ARG A 546 -9.13 10.24 0.92
N GLN A 547 -10.15 10.40 0.10
CA GLN A 547 -11.41 9.69 0.21
C GLN A 547 -11.52 8.70 -0.94
N LEU A 548 -11.88 7.47 -0.58
CA LEU A 548 -12.14 6.41 -1.53
C LEU A 548 -13.64 6.41 -1.87
N PRO A 549 -13.97 6.14 -3.14
CA PRO A 549 -15.35 5.95 -3.55
C PRO A 549 -15.95 4.71 -2.87
N PRO A 550 -17.26 4.70 -2.63
CA PRO A 550 -17.95 3.53 -2.11
C PRO A 550 -17.92 2.39 -3.14
N ALA A 551 -18.03 1.15 -2.66
CA ALA A 551 -17.81 -0.06 -3.46
C ALA A 551 -18.80 -0.19 -4.63
N GLU A 552 -19.99 0.40 -4.49
CA GLU A 552 -21.09 0.35 -5.45
C GLU A 552 -20.76 1.05 -6.78
N ILE A 553 -19.82 2.01 -6.78
CA ILE A 553 -19.49 2.76 -7.99
C ILE A 553 -18.58 1.96 -8.92
N TYR A 554 -17.58 1.26 -8.37
CA TYR A 554 -16.54 0.57 -9.17
C TYR A 554 -16.52 -0.95 -9.02
N GLY A 555 -17.37 -1.51 -8.15
CA GLY A 555 -17.45 -2.94 -7.90
C GLY A 555 -16.20 -3.52 -7.24
N LEU A 556 -15.41 -2.68 -6.56
CA LEU A 556 -14.31 -3.09 -5.69
C LEU A 556 -14.48 -2.46 -4.31
N ASN A 557 -14.41 -3.27 -3.25
CA ASN A 557 -14.49 -2.79 -1.88
C ASN A 557 -13.14 -2.24 -1.41
N PRO A 558 -13.02 -0.92 -1.14
CA PRO A 558 -11.76 -0.31 -0.75
C PRO A 558 -11.23 -0.79 0.60
N LEU A 559 -12.12 -1.20 1.52
CA LEU A 559 -11.72 -1.69 2.84
C LEU A 559 -11.11 -3.10 2.80
N ARG A 560 -11.34 -3.80 1.68
CA ARG A 560 -10.76 -5.11 1.39
C ARG A 560 -9.45 -5.00 0.60
N ILE A 561 -8.93 -3.79 0.43
CA ILE A 561 -7.71 -3.49 -0.30
C ILE A 561 -6.73 -2.76 0.65
N PRO A 562 -5.46 -3.20 0.74
CA PRO A 562 -4.50 -2.62 1.68
C PRO A 562 -4.13 -1.19 1.32
N ASN A 563 -3.71 -0.42 2.34
CA ASN A 563 -3.17 0.94 2.23
C ASN A 563 -4.05 1.90 1.40
N ASP A 564 -5.37 1.81 1.58
CA ASP A 564 -6.35 2.61 0.82
C ASP A 564 -6.18 2.45 -0.71
N GLY A 565 -5.71 1.30 -1.18
CA GLY A 565 -5.45 1.05 -2.60
C GLY A 565 -4.10 1.57 -3.11
N ILE A 566 -3.21 2.10 -2.28
CA ILE A 566 -1.85 2.44 -2.71
C ILE A 566 -1.00 1.18 -2.72
N VAL A 567 -0.50 0.81 -3.90
CA VAL A 567 0.26 -0.42 -4.12
C VAL A 567 1.66 -0.12 -4.64
N ASN A 568 2.63 -0.92 -4.21
CA ASN A 568 3.99 -0.86 -4.75
C ASN A 568 3.99 -1.51 -6.15
N MET A 569 4.39 -0.75 -7.18
CA MET A 569 4.55 -1.26 -8.55
C MET A 569 5.78 -2.16 -8.70
N PHE A 570 6.76 -1.94 -7.84
CA PHE A 570 8.06 -2.61 -7.83
C PHE A 570 8.22 -3.34 -6.51
N ARG A 571 9.07 -4.37 -6.52
CA ARG A 571 9.36 -5.17 -5.34
C ARG A 571 10.85 -5.41 -5.21
N GLN A 572 11.32 -5.50 -3.97
CA GLN A 572 12.64 -6.02 -3.69
C GLN A 572 12.73 -7.45 -4.25
N TRP A 573 13.87 -7.80 -4.87
CA TRP A 573 14.05 -9.06 -5.58
C TRP A 573 13.11 -9.25 -6.78
N GLY A 574 12.49 -8.16 -7.25
CA GLY A 574 11.73 -8.12 -8.50
C GLY A 574 12.63 -7.80 -9.68
N THR A 575 12.26 -8.29 -10.86
CA THR A 575 12.91 -7.93 -12.12
C THR A 575 12.21 -6.70 -12.71
N VAL A 576 12.99 -5.75 -13.19
CA VAL A 576 12.52 -4.61 -13.97
C VAL A 576 13.08 -4.65 -15.38
N ALA A 577 12.31 -4.19 -16.35
CA ALA A 577 12.73 -3.92 -17.70
C ALA A 577 12.93 -2.41 -17.85
N LEU A 578 14.14 -2.00 -18.20
CA LEU A 578 14.41 -0.66 -18.69
C LEU A 578 14.34 -0.69 -20.21
N SER A 579 13.59 0.23 -20.82
CA SER A 579 13.47 0.30 -22.26
C SER A 579 13.38 1.73 -22.78
N HIS A 580 14.01 1.99 -23.92
CA HIS A 580 13.90 3.27 -24.62
C HIS A 580 13.66 3.05 -26.10
N SER A 581 12.54 3.60 -26.59
CA SER A 581 12.14 3.56 -28.00
C SER A 581 12.64 4.82 -28.71
N GLN A 582 13.23 4.64 -29.89
CA GLN A 582 13.60 5.72 -30.80
C GLN A 582 12.83 5.53 -32.11
N VAL A 583 12.29 6.61 -32.64
CA VAL A 583 11.46 6.59 -33.86
C VAL A 583 12.12 7.44 -34.95
N GLN A 584 12.01 6.98 -36.20
CA GLN A 584 12.41 7.74 -37.38
C GLN A 584 11.45 7.45 -38.54
N GLN A 585 11.21 8.45 -39.38
CA GLN A 585 10.40 8.26 -40.58
C GLN A 585 11.21 7.55 -41.66
N VAL A 586 10.58 6.63 -42.38
CA VAL A 586 11.22 5.89 -43.48
C VAL A 586 10.42 6.04 -44.77
N THR A 587 11.09 5.86 -45.90
CA THR A 587 10.48 5.85 -47.23
C THR A 587 10.41 4.43 -47.77
N ALA A 588 9.33 4.13 -48.50
CA ALA A 588 9.09 2.83 -49.11
C ALA A 588 9.90 2.63 -50.41
N THR A 589 11.23 2.76 -50.31
CA THR A 589 12.15 2.65 -51.44
C THR A 589 13.05 1.44 -51.23
N PRO A 590 12.85 0.34 -51.98
CA PRO A 590 13.69 -0.86 -51.88
C PRO A 590 15.19 -0.55 -51.99
N GLY A 591 16.01 -1.25 -51.21
CA GLY A 591 17.47 -1.08 -51.14
C GLY A 591 17.94 0.04 -50.19
N THR A 592 17.05 0.93 -49.73
CA THR A 592 17.40 1.96 -48.76
C THR A 592 17.79 1.35 -47.42
N VAL A 593 18.85 1.86 -46.80
CA VAL A 593 19.35 1.40 -45.51
C VAL A 593 19.22 2.52 -44.48
N TYR A 594 18.60 2.22 -43.35
CA TYR A 594 18.46 3.09 -42.19
C TYR A 594 19.31 2.57 -41.04
N ASN A 595 19.94 3.48 -40.29
CA ASN A 595 20.68 3.13 -39.08
C ASN A 595 19.74 3.07 -37.88
N ILE A 596 19.95 2.07 -37.04
CA ILE A 596 19.30 1.90 -35.73
C ILE A 596 20.38 1.64 -34.67
N ARG A 597 20.02 1.65 -33.39
CA ARG A 597 20.96 1.30 -32.33
C ARG A 597 21.37 -0.18 -32.43
N GLN A 598 22.67 -0.46 -32.31
CA GLN A 598 23.19 -1.82 -32.33
C GLN A 598 22.57 -2.66 -31.21
N ASN A 599 22.29 -3.92 -31.52
CA ASN A 599 21.65 -4.88 -30.62
C ASN A 599 20.33 -4.37 -30.04
N ALA A 600 19.54 -3.63 -30.84
CA ALA A 600 18.16 -3.31 -30.49
C ALA A 600 17.38 -4.58 -30.15
N ALA A 601 16.71 -4.56 -29.00
CA ALA A 601 15.90 -5.68 -28.51
C ALA A 601 14.73 -5.94 -29.48
N PHE A 602 14.12 -4.86 -29.97
CA PHE A 602 13.00 -4.88 -30.91
C PHE A 602 13.18 -3.81 -31.98
N SER A 603 12.73 -4.09 -33.20
CA SER A 603 12.68 -3.11 -34.29
C SER A 603 11.54 -3.43 -35.22
N ASP A 604 10.77 -2.42 -35.62
CA ASP A 604 9.63 -2.58 -36.50
C ASP A 604 9.36 -1.33 -37.32
N ILE A 605 8.78 -1.51 -38.51
CA ILE A 605 8.23 -0.42 -39.31
C ILE A 605 6.71 -0.53 -39.21
N THR A 606 6.07 0.58 -38.85
CA THR A 606 4.61 0.67 -38.75
C THR A 606 4.06 1.71 -39.71
N ASP A 607 2.85 1.50 -40.18
CA ASP A 607 2.11 2.43 -41.02
C ASP A 607 1.33 3.47 -40.18
N ALA A 608 0.60 4.37 -40.83
CA ALA A 608 -0.19 5.42 -40.18
C ALA A 608 -1.28 4.88 -39.22
N ASN A 609 -1.73 3.64 -39.43
CA ASN A 609 -2.74 2.96 -38.64
C ASN A 609 -2.11 2.05 -37.56
N GLY A 610 -0.78 2.06 -37.43
CA GLY A 610 -0.05 1.19 -36.49
C GLY A 610 0.10 -0.25 -36.96
N ALA A 611 -0.26 -0.58 -38.21
CA ALA A 611 -0.06 -1.91 -38.76
C ALA A 611 1.44 -2.18 -38.91
N SER A 612 1.88 -3.33 -38.39
CA SER A 612 3.28 -3.77 -38.52
C SER A 612 3.57 -4.26 -39.94
N LEU A 613 4.68 -3.82 -40.50
CA LEU A 613 5.21 -4.30 -41.77
C LEU A 613 6.15 -5.51 -41.56
N TRP A 614 6.34 -5.97 -40.33
CA TRP A 614 7.19 -7.12 -40.05
C TRP A 614 6.54 -8.40 -40.59
N THR A 615 7.37 -9.25 -41.21
CA THR A 615 6.97 -10.58 -41.68
C THR A 615 8.10 -11.56 -41.43
N SER A 616 7.78 -12.83 -41.18
CA SER A 616 8.78 -13.87 -40.98
C SER A 616 9.72 -14.08 -42.19
N GLY A 617 9.24 -13.78 -43.40
CA GLY A 617 10.03 -13.83 -44.63
C GLY A 617 10.85 -12.57 -44.94
N ASN A 618 10.83 -11.54 -44.07
CA ASN A 618 11.44 -10.23 -44.31
C ASN A 618 10.97 -9.58 -45.63
N THR A 619 9.71 -9.77 -46.02
CA THR A 619 9.16 -9.30 -47.30
C THR A 619 9.29 -7.78 -47.45
N HIS A 620 9.09 -7.03 -46.37
CA HIS A 620 9.10 -5.57 -46.40
C HIS A 620 10.42 -4.94 -45.95
N PHE A 621 11.07 -5.50 -44.93
CA PHE A 621 12.37 -5.03 -44.46
C PHE A 621 13.16 -6.15 -43.76
N THR A 622 14.48 -6.00 -43.74
CA THR A 622 15.42 -6.88 -43.03
C THR A 622 16.13 -6.09 -41.93
N VAL A 623 16.19 -6.64 -40.71
CA VAL A 623 16.92 -6.04 -39.58
C VAL A 623 18.24 -6.77 -39.37
N ASN A 624 19.36 -6.05 -39.42
CA ASN A 624 20.66 -6.54 -38.96
C ASN A 624 20.97 -5.96 -37.58
N LYS A 625 20.64 -6.73 -36.53
CA LYS A 625 20.81 -6.30 -35.14
C LYS A 625 22.27 -6.02 -34.77
N ALA A 626 23.21 -6.83 -35.24
CA ALA A 626 24.63 -6.68 -34.91
C ALA A 626 25.24 -5.44 -35.57
N ALA A 627 24.90 -5.19 -36.84
CA ALA A 627 25.35 -3.99 -37.55
C ALA A 627 24.58 -2.72 -37.12
N GLY A 628 23.37 -2.87 -36.57
CA GLY A 628 22.49 -1.74 -36.25
C GLY A 628 21.89 -1.12 -37.50
N THR A 629 21.39 -1.92 -38.44
CA THR A 629 20.80 -1.42 -39.68
C THR A 629 19.48 -2.09 -40.03
N VAL A 630 18.63 -1.37 -40.76
CA VAL A 630 17.38 -1.86 -41.36
C VAL A 630 17.42 -1.58 -42.86
N THR A 631 17.27 -2.63 -43.67
CA THR A 631 17.23 -2.53 -45.14
C THR A 631 15.79 -2.70 -45.61
N ILE A 632 15.31 -1.76 -46.44
CA ILE A 632 13.97 -1.84 -47.04
C ILE A 632 13.99 -2.78 -48.24
N ASN A 633 13.02 -3.68 -48.33
CA ASN A 633 12.96 -4.73 -49.37
C ASN A 633 11.79 -4.55 -50.34
N SER A 634 10.82 -3.67 -50.05
CA SER A 634 9.60 -3.48 -50.85
C SER A 634 9.13 -2.02 -50.88
N ASP A 635 8.12 -1.75 -51.69
CA ASP A 635 7.41 -0.46 -51.79
C ASP A 635 6.23 -0.31 -50.81
N PHE A 636 6.09 -1.26 -49.86
CA PHE A 636 5.03 -1.28 -48.85
C PHE A 636 3.61 -1.23 -49.44
N ALA A 637 3.40 -1.81 -50.62
CA ALA A 637 2.08 -1.92 -51.22
C ALA A 637 1.04 -2.49 -50.24
N GLY A 638 -0.08 -1.76 -50.07
CA GLY A 638 -1.17 -2.13 -49.15
C GLY A 638 -1.14 -1.48 -47.77
N PHE A 639 -0.10 -0.70 -47.44
CA PHE A 639 0.01 0.03 -46.17
C PHE A 639 -0.16 1.55 -46.35
N ALA A 640 -0.59 2.26 -45.29
CA ALA A 640 -0.84 3.70 -45.35
C ALA A 640 0.35 4.52 -44.83
N ALA A 641 0.87 5.44 -45.65
CA ALA A 641 1.90 6.40 -45.21
C ALA A 641 1.33 7.40 -44.17
N PRO A 642 2.14 7.97 -43.26
CA PRO A 642 3.60 7.83 -43.14
C PRO A 642 4.06 6.51 -42.50
N PHE A 643 5.30 6.10 -42.83
CA PHE A 643 5.93 4.91 -42.25
C PHE A 643 6.95 5.30 -41.18
N VAL A 644 6.86 4.66 -40.02
CA VAL A 644 7.70 4.95 -38.86
C VAL A 644 8.48 3.70 -38.47
N LEU A 645 9.80 3.77 -38.59
CA LEU A 645 10.73 2.79 -38.03
C LEU A 645 10.96 3.10 -36.55
N THR A 646 10.61 2.15 -35.70
CA THR A 646 10.84 2.20 -34.26
C THR A 646 11.91 1.17 -33.90
N ASP A 647 12.97 1.59 -33.22
CA ASP A 647 13.93 0.69 -32.58
C ASP A 647 13.88 0.84 -31.07
N VAL A 648 13.99 -0.28 -30.35
CA VAL A 648 13.88 -0.34 -28.89
C VAL A 648 15.12 -1.02 -28.34
N ILE A 649 15.84 -0.32 -27.46
CA ILE A 649 16.82 -0.97 -26.59
C ILE A 649 16.13 -1.34 -25.28
N SER A 650 16.49 -2.51 -24.74
CA SER A 650 15.97 -2.96 -23.46
C SER A 650 17.01 -3.74 -22.67
N GLU A 651 16.95 -3.64 -21.35
CA GLU A 651 17.76 -4.39 -20.41
C GLU A 651 16.91 -4.83 -19.21
N LEU A 652 17.10 -6.08 -18.77
CA LEU A 652 16.47 -6.62 -17.57
C LEU A 652 17.44 -6.48 -16.39
N ALA A 653 16.95 -5.96 -15.27
CA ALA A 653 17.74 -5.77 -14.06
C ALA A 653 16.97 -6.21 -12.81
N LEU A 654 17.70 -6.63 -11.77
CA LEU A 654 17.12 -7.02 -10.49
C LEU A 654 17.10 -5.83 -9.53
N VAL A 655 15.98 -5.61 -8.85
CA VAL A 655 15.80 -4.56 -7.83
C VAL A 655 16.33 -5.03 -6.49
N SER A 656 17.23 -4.25 -5.88
CA SER A 656 17.81 -4.50 -4.56
C SER A 656 17.09 -3.75 -3.44
N SER A 657 16.58 -2.55 -3.72
CA SER A 657 15.74 -1.73 -2.84
C SER A 657 15.07 -0.61 -3.64
N PHE A 658 14.07 0.05 -3.07
CA PHE A 658 13.43 1.21 -3.67
C PHE A 658 12.89 2.16 -2.60
N THR A 659 12.79 3.43 -2.94
CA THR A 659 12.09 4.49 -2.18
C THR A 659 10.90 4.98 -3.02
N SER A 660 10.20 6.04 -2.60
CA SER A 660 9.06 6.59 -3.36
C SER A 660 9.42 6.99 -4.79
N ASN A 661 10.63 7.55 -5.00
CA ASN A 661 11.04 8.14 -6.29
C ASN A 661 12.38 7.58 -6.81
N ALA A 662 12.87 6.47 -6.25
CA ALA A 662 14.11 5.88 -6.70
C ALA A 662 14.09 4.35 -6.62
N ILE A 663 14.74 3.69 -7.58
CA ILE A 663 14.97 2.25 -7.61
C ILE A 663 16.47 2.01 -7.58
N VAL A 664 16.92 1.09 -6.73
CA VAL A 664 18.31 0.63 -6.69
C VAL A 664 18.38 -0.76 -7.30
N LEU A 665 19.28 -0.93 -8.27
CA LEU A 665 19.54 -2.20 -8.93
C LEU A 665 20.61 -3.00 -8.20
N ALA A 666 20.61 -4.31 -8.40
CA ALA A 666 21.63 -5.22 -7.85
C ALA A 666 22.96 -5.13 -8.61
N LYS A 667 22.94 -4.71 -9.87
CA LYS A 667 24.11 -4.51 -10.75
C LYS A 667 23.92 -3.24 -11.58
N PRO A 668 25.01 -2.55 -11.97
CA PRO A 668 24.91 -1.38 -12.82
C PRO A 668 24.39 -1.75 -14.21
N LEU A 669 23.69 -0.82 -14.85
CA LEU A 669 23.23 -0.97 -16.23
C LEU A 669 24.41 -1.16 -17.19
N SER A 670 24.19 -1.97 -18.23
CA SER A 670 25.18 -2.23 -19.29
C SER A 670 25.42 -1.02 -20.21
N ARG A 671 24.50 -0.05 -20.17
CA ARG A 671 24.48 1.13 -21.05
C ARG A 671 23.71 2.27 -20.39
N GLU A 672 23.85 3.46 -20.98
CA GLU A 672 23.09 4.63 -20.58
C GLU A 672 21.67 4.61 -21.17
N TYR A 673 20.69 5.01 -20.35
CA TYR A 673 19.31 5.28 -20.74
C TYR A 673 19.00 6.76 -20.50
N PRO A 674 18.42 7.46 -21.49
CA PRO A 674 18.09 8.88 -21.34
C PRO A 674 16.91 9.10 -20.38
N ILE A 675 16.74 10.35 -19.94
CA ILE A 675 15.53 10.78 -19.23
C ILE A 675 14.27 10.43 -20.05
N GLY A 676 13.20 10.02 -19.38
CA GLY A 676 11.96 9.60 -20.03
C GLY A 676 11.95 8.14 -20.51
N ALA A 677 13.07 7.40 -20.43
CA ALA A 677 13.05 5.96 -20.69
C ALA A 677 12.09 5.24 -19.73
N THR A 678 11.44 4.19 -20.23
CA THR A 678 10.47 3.41 -19.47
C THR A 678 11.17 2.48 -18.50
N VAL A 679 10.65 2.40 -17.26
CA VAL A 679 11.02 1.39 -16.27
C VAL A 679 9.76 0.63 -15.88
N ALA A 680 9.71 -0.67 -16.15
CA ALA A 680 8.54 -1.50 -15.95
C ALA A 680 8.84 -2.71 -15.07
N SER A 681 7.92 -3.05 -14.16
CA SER A 681 8.00 -4.27 -13.37
C SER A 681 7.63 -5.48 -14.23
N VAL A 682 8.44 -6.53 -14.17
CA VAL A 682 8.28 -7.72 -15.02
C VAL A 682 7.52 -8.81 -14.27
N GLN A 683 6.44 -9.30 -14.88
CA GLN A 683 5.76 -10.51 -14.45
C GLN A 683 6.38 -11.71 -15.16
N ILE A 684 6.93 -12.64 -14.39
CA ILE A 684 7.60 -13.84 -14.92
C ILE A 684 6.56 -14.97 -15.00
N LEU A 685 6.29 -15.43 -16.22
CA LEU A 685 5.39 -16.55 -16.49
C LEU A 685 6.13 -17.90 -16.39
N GLY A 686 7.46 -17.90 -16.41
CA GLY A 686 8.28 -19.11 -16.38
C GLY A 686 8.35 -19.79 -17.75
N ASP A 687 8.64 -21.09 -17.78
CA ASP A 687 8.73 -21.80 -19.06
C ASP A 687 7.32 -22.09 -19.61
N LEU A 688 7.10 -21.80 -20.90
CA LEU A 688 5.87 -22.14 -21.62
C LEU A 688 6.14 -23.28 -22.60
N GLN A 689 5.42 -24.38 -22.40
CA GLN A 689 5.48 -25.58 -23.22
C GLN A 689 4.21 -26.38 -23.01
N ALA A 690 3.61 -26.88 -24.10
CA ALA A 690 2.55 -27.85 -24.01
C ALA A 690 3.11 -29.18 -23.52
N ARG A 691 2.43 -29.78 -22.54
CA ARG A 691 2.86 -31.04 -21.95
C ARG A 691 1.68 -31.85 -21.45
N VAL A 692 1.92 -33.15 -21.31
CA VAL A 692 1.02 -34.09 -20.64
C VAL A 692 1.53 -34.26 -19.21
N GLY A 693 0.63 -34.28 -18.24
CA GLY A 693 0.99 -34.59 -16.85
C GLY A 693 1.00 -36.09 -16.61
N GLN A 694 0.72 -36.48 -15.37
CA GLN A 694 0.74 -37.88 -14.97
C GLN A 694 -0.40 -38.66 -15.66
N VAL A 695 -0.02 -39.72 -16.38
CA VAL A 695 -0.93 -40.70 -16.98
C VAL A 695 -1.24 -41.78 -15.95
N ARG A 696 -2.52 -42.09 -15.76
CA ARG A 696 -3.02 -43.03 -14.76
C ARG A 696 -4.10 -43.90 -15.36
N ASP A 697 -4.16 -45.15 -14.92
CA ASP A 697 -5.22 -46.10 -15.27
C ASP A 697 -6.05 -46.43 -14.01
N MET A 698 -7.38 -46.58 -14.16
CA MET A 698 -8.31 -46.75 -13.06
C MET A 698 -9.31 -47.87 -13.33
N THR A 699 -9.60 -48.70 -12.33
CA THR A 699 -10.49 -49.87 -12.48
C THR A 699 -11.96 -49.50 -12.69
N ALA A 700 -12.39 -48.30 -12.26
CA ALA A 700 -13.76 -47.84 -12.44
C ALA A 700 -13.88 -46.31 -12.54
N TRP A 701 -14.67 -45.83 -13.51
CA TRP A 701 -15.07 -44.41 -13.57
C TRP A 701 -16.26 -44.09 -12.66
N ALA A 702 -16.00 -43.40 -11.54
CA ALA A 702 -17.04 -42.91 -10.64
C ALA A 702 -17.47 -41.45 -10.91
N ASN A 703 -17.10 -40.87 -12.07
CA ASN A 703 -17.25 -39.44 -12.36
C ASN A 703 -16.60 -38.53 -11.31
N ASN A 704 -15.51 -39.00 -10.69
CA ASN A 704 -14.73 -38.25 -9.71
C ASN A 704 -13.44 -37.73 -10.36
N TRP A 705 -13.30 -36.41 -10.41
CA TRP A 705 -12.13 -35.74 -10.97
C TRP A 705 -11.11 -35.33 -9.90
N ASP A 706 -11.44 -35.43 -8.62
CA ASP A 706 -10.58 -34.89 -7.56
C ASP A 706 -9.80 -36.01 -6.85
N VAL A 707 -10.31 -37.25 -6.89
CA VAL A 707 -9.67 -38.42 -6.29
C VAL A 707 -9.59 -39.56 -7.30
N ASP A 708 -8.39 -40.10 -7.48
CA ASP A 708 -8.17 -41.30 -8.28
C ASP A 708 -8.60 -42.56 -7.52
N GLY A 709 -9.10 -43.56 -8.24
CA GLY A 709 -9.48 -44.86 -7.70
C GLY A 709 -8.34 -45.87 -7.75
N ASP A 710 -8.67 -47.13 -7.50
CA ASP A 710 -7.71 -48.23 -7.62
C ASP A 710 -7.19 -48.36 -9.06
N GLN A 711 -5.96 -48.86 -9.18
CA GLN A 711 -5.31 -49.05 -10.47
C GLN A 711 -6.06 -50.08 -11.34
N ALA A 712 -6.10 -49.88 -12.65
CA ALA A 712 -6.72 -50.84 -13.58
C ALA A 712 -5.83 -52.07 -13.78
N THR A 713 -6.41 -53.15 -14.32
CA THR A 713 -5.60 -54.28 -14.81
C THR A 713 -4.97 -53.94 -16.16
N GLY A 714 -5.72 -53.23 -17.02
CA GLY A 714 -5.20 -52.66 -18.26
C GLY A 714 -4.30 -51.45 -18.00
N ASN A 715 -3.19 -51.33 -18.73
CA ASN A 715 -2.26 -50.22 -18.60
C ASN A 715 -1.89 -49.67 -19.98
N TYR A 716 -1.83 -48.34 -20.11
CA TYR A 716 -1.31 -47.68 -21.30
C TYR A 716 0.18 -47.38 -21.13
N ASN A 717 1.02 -47.95 -22.00
CA ASN A 717 2.45 -47.76 -22.01
C ASN A 717 2.84 -46.36 -22.53
N ALA A 718 2.66 -45.36 -21.68
CA ALA A 718 3.02 -43.96 -21.95
C ALA A 718 4.54 -43.72 -22.01
N VAL A 719 5.37 -44.69 -21.62
CA VAL A 719 6.84 -44.58 -21.66
C VAL A 719 7.34 -44.78 -23.09
N ASP A 720 6.98 -45.90 -23.71
CA ASP A 720 7.38 -46.19 -25.10
C ASP A 720 6.52 -45.45 -26.12
N TYR A 721 5.27 -45.13 -25.76
CA TYR A 721 4.29 -44.44 -26.60
C TYR A 721 3.70 -43.22 -25.90
N PRO A 722 4.50 -42.16 -25.68
CA PRO A 722 4.05 -40.95 -25.00
C PRO A 722 2.87 -40.30 -25.73
N ILE A 723 1.96 -39.73 -24.95
CA ILE A 723 0.83 -38.96 -25.47
C ILE A 723 1.37 -37.67 -26.09
N GLU A 724 1.09 -37.45 -27.36
CA GLU A 724 1.63 -36.31 -28.11
C GLU A 724 0.70 -35.10 -28.00
N VAL A 725 1.27 -33.92 -27.76
CA VAL A 725 0.57 -32.63 -27.73
C VAL A 725 1.36 -31.59 -28.52
N LYS A 726 0.74 -30.46 -28.86
CA LYS A 726 1.41 -29.33 -29.53
C LYS A 726 1.07 -28.00 -28.85
N ASN A 727 1.99 -27.05 -28.91
CA ASN A 727 1.85 -25.73 -28.29
C ASN A 727 0.63 -24.96 -28.78
N ASN A 728 0.33 -25.04 -30.08
CA ASN A 728 -0.81 -24.36 -30.70
C ASN A 728 -2.18 -25.03 -30.46
N THR A 729 -2.24 -26.33 -30.15
CA THR A 729 -3.52 -27.06 -30.01
C THR A 729 -3.85 -27.52 -28.60
N ALA A 730 -2.85 -27.66 -27.73
CA ALA A 730 -3.06 -28.11 -26.36
C ALA A 730 -3.90 -27.11 -25.56
N VAL A 731 -4.75 -27.66 -24.69
CA VAL A 731 -5.61 -26.93 -23.77
C VAL A 731 -5.36 -27.42 -22.34
N ASN A 732 -5.58 -26.55 -21.35
CA ASN A 732 -5.57 -26.94 -19.95
C ASN A 732 -6.84 -27.74 -19.66
N GLU A 733 -6.75 -29.07 -19.64
CA GLU A 733 -7.90 -29.96 -19.45
C GLU A 733 -7.49 -31.28 -18.81
N ASP A 734 -8.40 -31.86 -18.05
CA ASP A 734 -8.29 -33.23 -17.53
C ASP A 734 -9.08 -34.17 -18.44
N TRP A 735 -8.43 -35.20 -18.97
CA TRP A 735 -9.04 -36.17 -19.87
C TRP A 735 -9.29 -37.50 -19.17
N ALA A 736 -10.43 -38.12 -19.50
CA ALA A 736 -10.82 -39.46 -19.11
C ALA A 736 -11.26 -40.25 -20.35
N LEU A 737 -10.53 -41.30 -20.70
CA LEU A 737 -10.92 -42.25 -21.74
C LEU A 737 -11.57 -43.45 -21.06
N ILE A 738 -12.90 -43.51 -21.10
CA ILE A 738 -13.70 -44.49 -20.38
C ILE A 738 -13.99 -45.67 -21.30
N MET A 739 -13.50 -46.85 -20.94
CA MET A 739 -13.71 -48.10 -21.68
C MET A 739 -15.20 -48.47 -21.70
N THR A 740 -15.76 -48.60 -22.89
CA THR A 740 -17.13 -49.06 -23.17
C THR A 740 -17.20 -50.54 -23.54
N SER A 741 -16.06 -51.12 -23.92
CA SER A 741 -15.80 -52.55 -24.07
C SER A 741 -14.35 -52.84 -23.67
N ASP A 742 -13.85 -54.04 -23.94
CA ASP A 742 -12.43 -54.40 -23.82
C ASP A 742 -11.49 -53.65 -24.79
N SER A 743 -12.05 -52.98 -25.80
CA SER A 743 -11.31 -52.43 -26.94
C SER A 743 -11.83 -51.09 -27.45
N ALA A 744 -12.99 -50.62 -26.98
CA ALA A 744 -13.59 -49.34 -27.37
C ALA A 744 -13.74 -48.43 -26.15
N PHE A 745 -13.52 -47.12 -26.33
CA PHE A 745 -13.66 -46.11 -25.28
C PHE A 745 -14.31 -44.82 -25.78
N ARG A 746 -14.83 -44.02 -24.84
CA ARG A 746 -15.23 -42.63 -25.07
C ARG A 746 -14.24 -41.68 -24.42
N CYS A 747 -13.88 -40.60 -25.10
CA CYS A 747 -13.00 -39.57 -24.56
C CYS A 747 -13.83 -38.42 -24.01
N VAL A 748 -13.67 -38.15 -22.72
CA VAL A 748 -14.39 -37.14 -21.96
C VAL A 748 -13.38 -36.17 -21.34
N GLY A 749 -13.52 -34.88 -21.60
CA GLY A 749 -12.80 -33.83 -20.88
C GLY A 749 -13.63 -33.35 -19.68
N ARG A 750 -12.97 -32.99 -18.56
CA ARG A 750 -13.64 -32.49 -17.35
C ARG A 750 -14.60 -31.35 -17.64
N ARG A 751 -14.20 -30.42 -18.52
CA ARG A 751 -15.04 -29.27 -18.91
C ARG A 751 -15.68 -29.45 -20.28
N LEU A 752 -14.97 -30.09 -21.21
CA LEU A 752 -15.44 -30.27 -22.59
C LEU A 752 -16.50 -31.38 -22.76
N GLY A 753 -16.69 -32.24 -21.75
CA GLY A 753 -17.59 -33.38 -21.87
C GLY A 753 -17.06 -34.42 -22.87
N GLN A 754 -17.94 -35.28 -23.38
CA GLN A 754 -17.55 -36.28 -24.37
C GLN A 754 -17.27 -35.61 -25.73
N ILE A 755 -16.02 -35.65 -26.17
CA ILE A 755 -15.59 -35.00 -27.41
C ILE A 755 -15.46 -35.96 -28.59
N SER A 756 -15.22 -37.25 -28.32
CA SER A 756 -15.05 -38.27 -29.35
C SER A 756 -15.14 -39.69 -28.75
N SER A 757 -15.13 -40.71 -29.60
CA SER A 757 -14.99 -42.12 -29.22
C SER A 757 -13.93 -42.77 -30.09
N GLY A 758 -13.24 -43.76 -29.54
CA GLY A 758 -12.10 -44.41 -30.17
C GLY A 758 -11.98 -45.88 -29.79
N ASP A 759 -10.94 -46.51 -30.29
CA ASP A 759 -10.62 -47.91 -30.05
C ASP A 759 -9.12 -48.11 -29.81
N THR A 760 -8.76 -49.30 -29.30
CA THR A 760 -7.37 -49.67 -29.00
C THR A 760 -6.58 -50.12 -30.23
N PHE A 761 -7.22 -50.26 -31.40
CA PHE A 761 -6.61 -50.76 -32.64
C PHE A 761 -6.08 -49.64 -33.54
N ASN A 762 -6.60 -48.42 -33.39
CA ASN A 762 -6.27 -47.25 -34.19
C ASN A 762 -5.61 -46.14 -33.35
N ASP A 763 -4.82 -45.29 -34.01
CA ASP A 763 -4.35 -44.06 -33.37
C ASP A 763 -5.54 -43.16 -33.09
N PHE A 764 -5.63 -42.63 -31.87
CA PHE A 764 -6.73 -41.77 -31.45
C PHE A 764 -6.28 -40.32 -31.36
N ALA A 765 -6.85 -39.47 -32.22
CA ALA A 765 -6.48 -38.07 -32.37
C ALA A 765 -7.73 -37.18 -32.45
N PRO A 766 -8.40 -36.89 -31.32
CA PRO A 766 -9.67 -36.16 -31.31
C PRO A 766 -9.46 -34.71 -31.77
N ILE A 767 -10.25 -34.28 -32.76
CA ILE A 767 -10.11 -32.96 -33.39
C ILE A 767 -10.68 -31.86 -32.51
N ASN A 768 -9.90 -30.81 -32.31
CA ASN A 768 -10.35 -29.56 -31.72
C ASN A 768 -11.05 -28.72 -32.81
N PRO A 769 -12.35 -28.41 -32.68
CA PRO A 769 -13.09 -27.65 -33.69
C PRO A 769 -12.61 -26.21 -33.83
N VAL A 770 -11.89 -25.66 -32.84
CA VAL A 770 -11.36 -24.29 -32.87
C VAL A 770 -10.09 -24.19 -33.70
N THR A 771 -9.24 -25.23 -33.67
CA THR A 771 -7.94 -25.25 -34.37
C THR A 771 -7.94 -26.14 -35.60
N ASN A 772 -9.00 -26.91 -35.84
CA ASN A 772 -9.09 -27.97 -36.86
C ASN A 772 -7.92 -28.96 -36.80
N SER A 773 -7.36 -29.16 -35.61
CA SER A 773 -6.20 -30.01 -35.36
C SER A 773 -6.43 -30.83 -34.07
N PRO A 774 -5.76 -31.98 -33.88
CA PRO A 774 -5.97 -32.81 -32.69
C PRO A 774 -5.63 -32.08 -31.38
N TYR A 775 -6.42 -32.30 -30.33
CA TYR A 775 -6.08 -31.89 -28.95
C TYR A 775 -4.79 -32.56 -28.47
N PHE A 776 -4.71 -33.87 -28.73
CA PHE A 776 -3.58 -34.75 -28.44
C PHE A 776 -3.63 -35.95 -29.40
N VAL A 777 -2.58 -36.77 -29.43
CA VAL A 777 -2.55 -38.03 -30.17
C VAL A 777 -2.13 -39.17 -29.23
N LEU A 778 -2.95 -40.21 -29.17
CA LEU A 778 -2.66 -41.49 -28.54
C LEU A 778 -2.30 -42.51 -29.63
N ARG A 779 -1.19 -43.20 -29.46
CA ARG A 779 -0.74 -44.21 -30.43
C ARG A 779 -1.33 -45.57 -30.09
N LYS A 780 -1.77 -46.30 -31.11
CA LYS A 780 -2.32 -47.66 -30.92
C LYS A 780 -1.37 -48.61 -30.18
N GLY A 781 -0.05 -48.45 -30.39
CA GLY A 781 0.97 -49.29 -29.77
C GLY A 781 1.08 -49.12 -28.25
N GLY A 782 0.54 -48.03 -27.69
CA GLY A 782 0.55 -47.80 -26.25
C GLY A 782 -0.50 -48.60 -25.49
N TRP A 783 -1.54 -49.12 -26.15
CA TRP A 783 -2.57 -49.90 -25.45
C TRP A 783 -2.04 -51.28 -25.05
N GLY A 784 -1.92 -51.51 -23.74
CA GLY A 784 -1.74 -52.85 -23.17
C GLY A 784 -3.02 -53.70 -23.28
N GLY A 785 -2.90 -54.99 -23.02
CA GLY A 785 -4.06 -55.89 -22.94
C GLY A 785 -4.75 -55.83 -21.57
N GLY A 786 -5.90 -56.50 -21.44
CA GLY A 786 -6.58 -56.70 -20.16
C GLY A 786 -7.63 -55.65 -19.79
N TRP A 787 -7.93 -54.71 -20.68
CA TRP A 787 -8.94 -53.68 -20.41
C TRP A 787 -10.35 -54.27 -20.24
N GLN A 788 -11.10 -53.72 -19.29
CA GLN A 788 -12.49 -54.09 -19.02
C GLN A 788 -13.43 -52.89 -19.19
N THR A 789 -14.71 -53.17 -19.40
CA THR A 789 -15.73 -52.11 -19.46
C THR A 789 -15.80 -51.36 -18.14
N GLY A 790 -15.75 -50.03 -18.19
CA GLY A 790 -15.76 -49.15 -17.02
C GLY A 790 -14.38 -48.71 -16.54
N GLU A 791 -13.30 -49.36 -16.97
CA GLU A 791 -11.93 -48.89 -16.71
C GLU A 791 -11.63 -47.58 -17.45
N VAL A 792 -10.64 -46.82 -16.97
CA VAL A 792 -10.35 -45.48 -17.50
C VAL A 792 -8.86 -45.22 -17.62
N LEU A 793 -8.46 -44.59 -18.73
CA LEU A 793 -7.17 -43.90 -18.84
C LEU A 793 -7.36 -42.41 -18.57
N ARG A 794 -6.68 -41.88 -17.55
CA ARG A 794 -6.77 -40.48 -17.11
C ARG A 794 -5.45 -39.75 -17.25
N PHE A 795 -5.47 -38.54 -17.81
CA PHE A 795 -4.29 -37.68 -17.88
C PHE A 795 -4.69 -36.20 -18.03
N PRO A 796 -3.94 -35.27 -17.42
CA PRO A 796 -4.11 -33.84 -17.69
C PRO A 796 -3.22 -33.39 -18.86
N THR A 797 -3.71 -32.46 -19.66
CA THR A 797 -2.89 -31.68 -20.61
C THR A 797 -2.73 -30.25 -20.12
N PHE A 798 -1.55 -29.68 -20.38
CA PHE A 798 -1.25 -28.28 -20.09
C PHE A 798 -0.93 -27.54 -21.39
N ALA A 799 -1.51 -26.36 -21.57
CA ALA A 799 -1.25 -25.49 -22.69
C ALA A 799 0.06 -24.71 -22.51
N ALA A 800 0.68 -24.27 -23.62
CA ALA A 800 1.84 -23.39 -23.60
C ALA A 800 1.46 -21.90 -23.33
N SER A 801 0.58 -21.70 -22.35
CA SER A 801 -0.08 -20.42 -22.05
C SER A 801 -0.34 -20.26 -20.56
N LYS A 802 -0.31 -19.01 -20.07
CA LYS A 802 -0.71 -18.67 -18.70
C LYS A 802 -1.58 -17.42 -18.67
N PRO A 803 -2.64 -17.37 -17.84
CA PRO A 803 -3.46 -16.18 -17.72
C PRO A 803 -2.70 -15.06 -17.00
N ILE A 804 -2.95 -13.84 -17.42
CA ILE A 804 -2.57 -12.61 -16.72
C ILE A 804 -3.81 -11.75 -16.47
N MET A 805 -3.79 -10.99 -15.37
CA MET A 805 -4.82 -10.02 -15.03
C MET A 805 -4.25 -8.63 -15.18
N LEU A 806 -4.90 -7.81 -16.01
CA LEU A 806 -4.59 -6.42 -16.25
C LEU A 806 -5.66 -5.57 -15.58
N LEU A 807 -5.27 -4.41 -15.08
CA LEU A 807 -6.21 -3.43 -14.58
C LEU A 807 -5.77 -2.03 -15.01
N ARG A 808 -6.75 -1.24 -15.47
CA ARG A 808 -6.62 0.18 -15.76
C ARG A 808 -7.53 0.94 -14.82
N ASN A 809 -7.00 1.97 -14.15
CA ASN A 809 -7.86 2.96 -13.50
C ASN A 809 -7.66 4.34 -14.09
N VAL A 810 -8.73 5.11 -14.02
CA VAL A 810 -8.80 6.50 -14.44
C VAL A 810 -9.16 7.30 -13.20
N GLN A 811 -8.29 8.22 -12.79
CA GLN A 811 -8.51 9.11 -11.66
C GLN A 811 -9.45 10.25 -12.05
N VAL A 812 -10.16 10.82 -11.07
CA VAL A 812 -11.01 11.99 -11.30
C VAL A 812 -10.16 13.17 -11.75
N GLY A 813 -10.61 13.85 -12.81
CA GLY A 813 -9.97 15.09 -13.22
C GLY A 813 -10.37 15.52 -14.62
N HIS A 814 -9.78 16.63 -15.04
CA HIS A 814 -9.92 17.13 -16.39
C HIS A 814 -8.58 16.94 -17.09
N SER A 815 -8.54 16.01 -18.03
CA SER A 815 -7.42 15.82 -18.93
C SER A 815 -7.93 15.87 -20.37
N GLN A 816 -7.24 16.63 -21.22
CA GLN A 816 -7.49 16.68 -22.66
C GLN A 816 -6.27 16.12 -23.37
N ILE A 817 -6.27 14.82 -23.60
CA ILE A 817 -5.22 14.12 -24.35
C ILE A 817 -5.82 13.51 -25.60
N THR A 818 -5.29 13.88 -26.75
CA THR A 818 -5.82 13.47 -28.06
C THR A 818 -5.45 12.02 -28.42
N LYS A 819 -4.35 11.50 -27.87
CA LYS A 819 -3.89 10.12 -28.03
C LYS A 819 -3.23 9.64 -26.74
N ASP A 820 -3.84 8.65 -26.10
CA ASP A 820 -3.25 7.93 -24.97
C ASP A 820 -3.20 6.43 -25.29
N LYS A 821 -2.14 5.76 -24.87
CA LYS A 821 -1.96 4.31 -25.06
C LYS A 821 -1.00 3.74 -24.02
N ALA A 822 -1.25 2.48 -23.66
CA ALA A 822 -0.29 1.64 -22.97
C ALA A 822 0.04 0.43 -23.85
N VAL A 823 1.29 0.00 -23.87
CA VAL A 823 1.73 -1.16 -24.68
C VAL A 823 2.18 -2.28 -23.75
N LEU A 824 1.51 -3.43 -23.85
CA LEU A 824 1.92 -4.67 -23.20
C LEU A 824 2.87 -5.44 -24.12
N SER A 825 4.04 -5.79 -23.60
CA SER A 825 5.04 -6.58 -24.33
C SER A 825 5.18 -7.98 -23.75
N PHE A 826 5.40 -8.96 -24.64
CA PHE A 826 5.60 -10.37 -24.29
C PHE A 826 6.91 -10.88 -24.90
N PHE A 827 7.78 -11.40 -24.04
CA PHE A 827 9.11 -11.88 -24.39
C PHE A 827 9.38 -13.26 -23.78
N GLY A 828 10.40 -13.93 -24.33
CA GLY A 828 10.99 -15.14 -23.77
C GLY A 828 12.23 -15.52 -24.57
N ASN A 829 12.95 -16.53 -24.10
CA ASN A 829 14.16 -17.01 -24.75
C ASN A 829 13.89 -18.36 -25.42
N GLU A 830 14.39 -18.53 -26.64
CA GLU A 830 14.38 -19.83 -27.30
C GLU A 830 15.22 -20.85 -26.49
N SER A 831 14.80 -22.10 -26.49
CA SER A 831 15.38 -23.17 -25.68
C SER A 831 16.73 -23.66 -26.16
#